data_AF-A0A4P5Z883-F1
#
_entry.id   AF-A0A4P5Z883-F1
#
_cell.length_a   1.000
_cell.length_b   1.000
_cell.length_c   1.000
_cell.angle_alpha   90.00
_cell.angle_beta   90.00
_cell.angle_gamma   90.00
#
_symmetry.space_group_name_H-M   'P 1'
#
loop_
_entity.id
_entity.type
_entity.pdbx_description
1 polymer ?
#
loop_
_entity_poly.entity_id
_entity_poly.type
_entity_poly.pdbx_seq_one_letter_code
_entity_poly.pdbx_strand_id
1 'polypeptide(L)'
;MWRADAGRTATVTEALPEKLRVLWMRELAPLQPAYREVRLQFDRGYEPVVLGKLLFVASSRDDSVTAYSTDTGAEIWKVYADGPVRFAPVAGEGRVIFGSDDGVLRCVTAATGKLLWEKRAVPVDRQLLGNGRMISVWPIRGGPVLRDGRVYFAAGVWPLEGIFIYCLEAATGRVVWLNDRTGYLYGVHPHQAEAFGGVAPQGYLLIDGADLVVPCSSAYPARFDLATGALKEFALPAAGRLPGGWFAATPEEKEAQRLQRRGLLFDSGVNVKRHEDKLRAEGVAGVRRSLRAGGREWSFEQLPPGVSGTVHSMIAADGKGFVVTEEGRLYALAAAELVTGDAKIWERPRTMPQTKDEAATKPDAAAKVLAAAGAERGYAVVVGLGEPGFLEALAGRSHLKVLALAADGSDVTAVRERLAAARLYGDSVAVRQVASVAAGLPPYCASFVALAPGAALPGPVELKRMYEWLRPYGGRLIGPAGLFEIAATAGLTSARVKQHANGLTVITREGALVGSANYQGDWVAGNDALVKAPLGVLWFDDTLGHFKRSPQPKFVDGVMISTDKDWLDATNRKGKVDYRLQPSVFSDVYTGRVLDPYEVPELRQQFSKVDVTTIQPGQYRPPTQKDAWKPAPPVAGVRTNPLTGEKEPRAFPKSYGCDGGFDYGMLYTMRSGTAAFYDKRVDSGTIHISGPRSGCTSSIVPANGVLNVPYFYEGCSCSYPLPMALALVSLPPTFEQWAAWGKVPATTLAGKIERLGINFGAPGDRRTDGGTLWIGYPAVGGPSPEIAVRTEPAAPEFFYRHSVWIEGGEGWPWVGASGCRGLRTVTVSELKPGTYTVRLVFSEPDTAMTPAGRRFDVRVQDRLVWENYSIAAEAGGAMRVVTKTVPKVIVSDGTLTVTLAELQGQTVLCGLEIIRDGLAVEKMPAPARVPGRL
;
A
#
# COMPACT_ATOMS: atom_id res chain seq x y z
N MET A 1 22.14 -5.93 -14.77
CA MET A 1 21.18 -5.05 -14.07
C MET A 1 20.24 -4.42 -15.11
N TRP A 2 19.12 -3.81 -14.71
CA TRP A 2 18.28 -3.05 -15.67
C TRP A 2 19.10 -1.92 -16.30
N ARG A 3 19.00 -1.74 -17.63
CA ARG A 3 19.85 -0.85 -18.44
C ARG A 3 21.36 -1.08 -18.27
N ALA A 4 21.76 -2.35 -18.25
CA ALA A 4 23.12 -2.88 -18.13
C ALA A 4 23.76 -2.71 -16.74
N ASP A 5 23.82 -1.49 -16.20
CA ASP A 5 24.58 -1.14 -15.00
C ASP A 5 23.80 -0.24 -14.00
N ALA A 6 24.41 0.07 -12.85
CA ALA A 6 23.82 0.96 -11.84
C ALA A 6 23.76 2.44 -12.28
N GLY A 7 24.58 2.83 -13.26
CA GLY A 7 24.52 4.13 -13.93
C GLY A 7 23.37 4.22 -14.94
N ARG A 8 22.72 3.10 -15.26
CA ARG A 8 21.63 2.98 -16.24
C ARG A 8 22.03 3.52 -17.62
N THR A 9 23.32 3.44 -17.93
CA THR A 9 23.92 4.06 -19.12
C THR A 9 23.40 3.42 -20.40
N ALA A 10 22.89 2.18 -20.33
CA ALA A 10 22.63 1.34 -21.49
C ALA A 10 23.86 1.27 -22.41
N THR A 11 25.06 1.21 -21.84
CA THR A 11 26.29 1.01 -22.59
C THR A 11 26.59 -0.48 -22.69
N VAL A 12 26.77 -0.97 -23.91
CA VAL A 12 27.24 -2.32 -24.19
C VAL A 12 28.47 -2.29 -25.10
N THR A 13 29.36 -3.26 -24.91
CA THR A 13 30.57 -3.42 -25.74
C THR A 13 30.25 -3.93 -27.14
N GLU A 14 29.13 -4.65 -27.28
CA GLU A 14 28.64 -5.15 -28.55
C GLU A 14 28.34 -3.98 -29.52
N ALA A 15 28.90 -4.05 -30.72
CA ALA A 15 28.64 -3.07 -31.77
C ALA A 15 27.38 -3.44 -32.54
N LEU A 16 26.52 -2.44 -32.78
CA LEU A 16 25.43 -2.59 -33.75
C LEU A 16 25.95 -2.27 -35.17
N PRO A 17 25.54 -3.04 -36.19
CA PRO A 17 25.83 -2.75 -37.59
C PRO A 17 25.43 -1.33 -38.00
N GLU A 18 26.16 -0.72 -38.93
CA GLU A 18 25.84 0.64 -39.41
C GLU A 18 24.50 0.72 -40.12
N LYS A 19 24.15 -0.34 -40.87
CA LYS A 19 22.89 -0.46 -41.61
C LYS A 19 22.02 -1.51 -40.94
N LEU A 20 21.00 -1.04 -40.23
CA LEU A 20 20.01 -1.88 -39.58
C LEU A 20 18.74 -1.97 -40.42
N ARG A 21 18.14 -3.16 -40.46
CA ARG A 21 16.80 -3.40 -41.02
C ARG A 21 15.96 -4.15 -39.98
N VAL A 22 14.65 -3.87 -39.96
CA VAL A 22 13.69 -4.63 -39.13
C VAL A 22 13.74 -6.10 -39.54
N LEU A 23 14.09 -6.96 -38.60
CA LEU A 23 14.07 -8.42 -38.74
C LEU A 23 12.65 -8.94 -38.47
N TRP A 24 12.06 -8.51 -37.36
CA TRP A 24 10.67 -8.79 -37.00
C TRP A 24 10.10 -7.67 -36.13
N MET A 25 8.77 -7.58 -36.09
CA MET A 25 8.02 -6.70 -35.20
C MET A 25 6.90 -7.48 -34.52
N ARG A 26 6.63 -7.16 -33.26
CA ARG A 26 5.50 -7.67 -32.49
C ARG A 26 4.68 -6.51 -31.92
N GLU A 27 3.37 -6.59 -32.12
CA GLU A 27 2.40 -5.67 -31.54
C GLU A 27 1.90 -6.22 -30.21
N LEU A 28 2.25 -5.55 -29.12
CA LEU A 28 1.74 -5.79 -27.76
C LEU A 28 0.63 -4.78 -27.45
N ALA A 29 -0.12 -5.03 -26.39
CA ALA A 29 -1.07 -4.04 -25.90
C ALA A 29 -0.32 -2.79 -25.39
N PRO A 30 -0.75 -1.55 -25.68
CA PRO A 30 -0.23 -0.38 -24.99
C PRO A 30 -0.42 -0.53 -23.48
N LEU A 31 0.60 -0.17 -22.70
CA LEU A 31 0.49 -0.19 -21.24
C LEU A 31 -0.37 0.97 -20.75
N GLN A 32 -1.10 0.73 -19.67
CA GLN A 32 -1.77 1.78 -18.90
C GLN A 32 -0.97 1.96 -17.61
N PRO A 33 -0.18 3.05 -17.49
CA PRO A 33 0.66 3.26 -16.32
C PRO A 33 -0.18 3.31 -15.04
N ALA A 34 0.39 2.86 -13.93
CA ALA A 34 -0.25 2.96 -12.60
C ALA A 34 -0.61 4.42 -12.25
N TYR A 35 0.25 5.35 -12.66
CA TYR A 35 0.18 6.75 -12.26
C TYR A 35 0.22 7.69 -13.46
N ARG A 36 -0.54 8.77 -13.37
CA ARG A 36 -0.46 9.94 -14.26
C ARG A 36 0.74 10.81 -13.90
N GLU A 37 1.14 10.82 -12.63
CA GLU A 37 2.32 11.56 -12.16
C GLU A 37 3.61 11.08 -12.82
N VAL A 38 4.29 11.96 -13.56
CA VAL A 38 5.51 11.66 -14.33
C VAL A 38 6.63 11.05 -13.46
N ARG A 39 6.76 11.49 -12.20
CA ARG A 39 7.73 10.91 -11.25
C ARG A 39 7.46 9.47 -10.86
N LEU A 40 6.28 8.93 -11.17
CA LEU A 40 5.85 7.56 -10.86
C LEU A 40 5.49 6.74 -12.11
N GLN A 41 5.80 7.23 -13.32
CA GLN A 41 5.54 6.54 -14.59
C GLN A 41 6.57 5.44 -14.91
N PHE A 42 6.83 4.54 -13.97
CA PHE A 42 7.79 3.44 -14.13
C PHE A 42 7.32 2.31 -15.05
N ASP A 43 6.02 2.24 -15.33
CA ASP A 43 5.38 1.23 -16.17
C ASP A 43 4.69 1.85 -17.40
N ARG A 44 5.22 2.99 -17.87
CA ARG A 44 4.69 3.71 -19.03
C ARG A 44 4.90 2.98 -20.36
N GLY A 45 5.89 2.11 -20.44
CA GLY A 45 6.16 1.27 -21.59
C GLY A 45 6.91 0.01 -21.18
N TYR A 46 7.15 -0.87 -22.15
CA TYR A 46 7.81 -2.14 -21.87
C TYR A 46 9.33 -1.97 -21.71
N GLU A 47 9.88 -2.63 -20.70
CA GLU A 47 11.31 -2.62 -20.37
C GLU A 47 11.88 -4.04 -20.56
N PRO A 48 12.29 -4.40 -21.79
CA PRO A 48 12.71 -5.75 -22.12
C PRO A 48 14.11 -6.09 -21.59
N VAL A 49 14.36 -7.38 -21.37
CA VAL A 49 15.67 -7.92 -20.98
C VAL A 49 16.04 -9.10 -21.87
N VAL A 50 17.31 -9.21 -22.28
CA VAL A 50 17.81 -10.30 -23.13
C VAL A 50 18.77 -11.19 -22.34
N LEU A 51 18.63 -12.52 -22.50
CA LEU A 51 19.61 -13.52 -22.04
C LEU A 51 19.81 -14.57 -23.15
N GLY A 52 20.99 -14.56 -23.77
CA GLY A 52 21.25 -15.40 -24.94
C GLY A 52 20.27 -15.07 -26.06
N LYS A 53 19.55 -16.09 -26.57
CA LYS A 53 18.59 -15.97 -27.68
C LYS A 53 17.13 -15.71 -27.26
N LEU A 54 16.93 -15.28 -26.01
CA LEU A 54 15.61 -15.05 -25.44
C LEU A 54 15.47 -13.61 -24.97
N LEU A 55 14.35 -13.01 -25.33
CA LEU A 55 13.91 -11.66 -24.96
C LEU A 55 12.71 -11.77 -24.02
N PHE A 56 12.84 -11.27 -22.78
CA PHE A 56 11.79 -11.30 -21.77
C PHE A 56 11.10 -9.94 -21.66
N VAL A 57 9.77 -9.97 -21.62
CA VAL A 57 8.92 -8.78 -21.53
C VAL A 57 7.91 -8.95 -20.41
N ALA A 58 7.96 -8.06 -19.41
CA ALA A 58 6.96 -7.96 -18.35
C ALA A 58 5.79 -7.07 -18.80
N SER A 59 4.56 -7.45 -18.43
CA SER A 59 3.34 -6.71 -18.78
C SER A 59 2.48 -6.43 -17.56
N SER A 60 2.26 -5.14 -17.29
CA SER A 60 1.26 -4.67 -16.32
C SER A 60 -0.17 -4.72 -16.88
N ARG A 61 -0.28 -4.93 -18.20
CA ARG A 61 -1.56 -5.03 -18.92
C ARG A 61 -2.09 -6.45 -18.97
N ASP A 62 -1.21 -7.45 -19.08
CA ASP A 62 -1.58 -8.87 -19.17
C ASP A 62 -1.16 -9.67 -17.92
N ASP A 63 -0.79 -8.99 -16.84
CA ASP A 63 -0.33 -9.57 -15.56
C ASP A 63 0.68 -10.72 -15.76
N SER A 64 1.70 -10.56 -16.61
CA SER A 64 2.56 -11.68 -17.03
C SER A 64 3.98 -11.29 -17.43
N VAL A 65 4.85 -12.29 -17.51
CA VAL A 65 6.16 -12.22 -18.20
C VAL A 65 6.12 -13.19 -19.37
N THR A 66 6.54 -12.71 -20.55
CA THR A 66 6.58 -13.50 -21.79
C THR A 66 8.01 -13.56 -22.33
N ALA A 67 8.44 -14.72 -22.82
CA ALA A 67 9.69 -14.89 -23.54
C ALA A 67 9.47 -15.02 -25.04
N TYR A 68 10.26 -14.28 -25.82
CA TYR A 68 10.28 -14.32 -27.27
C TYR A 68 11.66 -14.75 -27.79
N SER A 69 11.68 -15.45 -28.92
CA SER A 69 12.92 -15.68 -29.67
C SER A 69 13.47 -14.35 -30.19
N THR A 70 14.75 -14.08 -29.94
CA THR A 70 15.45 -12.92 -30.51
C THR A 70 15.57 -13.00 -32.03
N ASP A 71 15.57 -14.21 -32.59
CA ASP A 71 15.74 -14.45 -34.02
C ASP A 71 14.42 -14.32 -34.81
N THR A 72 13.29 -14.72 -34.23
CA THR A 72 12.01 -14.81 -34.97
C THR A 72 10.86 -13.99 -34.39
N GLY A 73 10.98 -13.51 -33.15
CA GLY A 73 9.89 -12.87 -32.41
C GLY A 73 8.77 -13.83 -32.00
N ALA A 74 8.94 -15.14 -32.21
CA ALA A 74 7.98 -16.16 -31.79
C ALA A 74 7.91 -16.24 -30.26
N GLU A 75 6.71 -16.40 -29.72
CA GLU A 75 6.51 -16.66 -28.29
C GLU A 75 7.00 -18.06 -27.93
N ILE A 76 7.85 -18.15 -26.92
CA ILE A 76 8.42 -19.42 -26.42
C ILE A 76 7.64 -19.91 -25.21
N TRP A 77 7.38 -19.01 -24.27
CA TRP A 77 6.58 -19.29 -23.08
C TRP A 77 6.00 -18.00 -22.50
N LYS A 78 4.94 -18.14 -21.70
CA LYS A 78 4.32 -17.06 -20.94
C LYS A 78 3.98 -17.54 -19.52
N VAL A 79 4.27 -16.71 -18.53
CA VAL A 79 3.97 -16.98 -17.11
C VAL A 79 3.10 -15.86 -16.57
N TYR A 80 1.92 -16.23 -16.06
CA TYR A 80 0.98 -15.30 -15.45
C TYR A 80 1.24 -15.11 -13.95
N ALA A 81 0.92 -13.92 -13.46
CA ALA A 81 0.80 -13.55 -12.05
C ALA A 81 -0.68 -13.22 -11.72
N ASP A 82 -0.97 -13.02 -10.44
CA ASP A 82 -2.32 -12.64 -9.97
C ASP A 82 -2.51 -11.11 -9.90
N GLY A 83 -1.60 -10.36 -10.52
CA GLY A 83 -1.65 -8.90 -10.60
C GLY A 83 -0.58 -8.32 -11.53
N PRO A 84 -0.62 -6.99 -11.77
CA PRO A 84 0.27 -6.32 -12.71
C PRO A 84 1.76 -6.61 -12.47
N VAL A 85 2.49 -7.00 -13.51
CA VAL A 85 3.97 -7.09 -13.50
C VAL A 85 4.52 -5.80 -14.08
N ARG A 86 4.94 -4.87 -13.22
CA ARG A 86 5.20 -3.46 -13.61
C ARG A 86 6.65 -3.14 -13.99
N PHE A 87 7.60 -3.93 -13.49
CA PHE A 87 9.03 -3.67 -13.65
C PHE A 87 9.66 -4.72 -14.56
N ALA A 88 10.76 -4.35 -15.23
CA ALA A 88 11.60 -5.29 -15.95
C ALA A 88 11.98 -6.48 -15.04
N PRO A 89 11.95 -7.72 -15.55
CA PRO A 89 12.50 -8.85 -14.81
C PRO A 89 14.03 -8.71 -14.69
N VAL A 90 14.64 -9.47 -13.80
CA VAL A 90 16.10 -9.71 -13.83
C VAL A 90 16.37 -11.09 -14.40
N ALA A 91 17.34 -11.18 -15.31
CA ALA A 91 17.71 -12.44 -15.96
C ALA A 91 19.22 -12.70 -15.81
N GLY A 92 19.59 -13.94 -15.52
CA GLY A 92 20.97 -14.38 -15.32
C GLY A 92 21.03 -15.83 -14.88
N GLU A 93 22.14 -16.52 -15.16
CA GLU A 93 22.37 -17.91 -14.75
C GLU A 93 21.22 -18.88 -15.13
N GLY A 94 20.62 -18.68 -16.31
CA GLY A 94 19.50 -19.49 -16.80
C GLY A 94 18.17 -19.28 -16.06
N ARG A 95 18.02 -18.20 -15.29
CA ARG A 95 16.81 -17.86 -14.53
C ARG A 95 16.27 -16.48 -14.90
N VAL A 96 14.97 -16.29 -14.69
CA VAL A 96 14.26 -15.02 -14.78
C VAL A 96 13.50 -14.80 -13.47
N ILE A 97 13.74 -13.67 -12.81
CA ILE A 97 13.10 -13.32 -11.53
C ILE A 97 12.31 -12.03 -11.69
N PHE A 98 11.06 -12.02 -11.24
CA PHE A 98 10.17 -10.87 -11.38
C PHE A 98 9.18 -10.76 -10.20
N GLY A 99 8.76 -9.53 -9.90
CA GLY A 99 7.77 -9.24 -8.87
C GLY A 99 6.48 -8.69 -9.48
N SER A 100 5.36 -8.91 -8.79
CA SER A 100 4.04 -8.42 -9.20
C SER A 100 3.35 -7.63 -8.08
N ASP A 101 2.37 -6.83 -8.46
CA ASP A 101 1.42 -6.16 -7.56
C ASP A 101 0.61 -7.14 -6.69
N ASP A 102 0.62 -8.45 -6.97
CA ASP A 102 0.07 -9.50 -6.09
C ASP A 102 0.90 -9.80 -4.82
N GLY A 103 2.05 -9.13 -4.68
CA GLY A 103 2.94 -9.25 -3.53
C GLY A 103 3.86 -10.48 -3.57
N VAL A 104 4.04 -11.11 -4.74
CA VAL A 104 4.83 -12.34 -4.91
C VAL A 104 6.00 -12.13 -5.88
N LEU A 105 7.21 -12.47 -5.43
CA LEU A 105 8.40 -12.56 -6.26
C LEU A 105 8.52 -14.00 -6.80
N ARG A 106 8.66 -14.16 -8.11
CA ARG A 106 8.72 -15.47 -8.79
C ARG A 106 10.06 -15.65 -9.48
N CYS A 107 10.59 -16.86 -9.44
CA CYS A 107 11.76 -17.28 -10.19
C CYS A 107 11.39 -18.43 -11.11
N VAL A 108 11.66 -18.25 -12.40
CA VAL A 108 11.37 -19.25 -13.44
C VAL A 108 12.63 -19.57 -14.23
N THR A 109 12.68 -20.74 -14.86
CA THR A 109 13.75 -21.06 -15.81
C THR A 109 13.66 -20.13 -17.02
N ALA A 110 14.79 -19.61 -17.49
CA ALA A 110 14.84 -18.76 -18.67
C ALA A 110 14.36 -19.49 -19.94
N ALA A 111 14.70 -20.78 -20.09
CA ALA A 111 14.41 -21.54 -21.31
C ALA A 111 12.92 -21.90 -21.47
N THR A 112 12.22 -22.25 -20.39
CA THR A 112 10.86 -22.84 -20.48
C THR A 112 9.80 -22.13 -19.65
N GLY A 113 10.16 -21.12 -18.85
CA GLY A 113 9.22 -20.46 -17.95
C GLY A 113 8.75 -21.32 -16.76
N LYS A 114 9.33 -22.52 -16.56
CA LYS A 114 8.98 -23.38 -15.44
C LYS A 114 9.31 -22.70 -14.11
N LEU A 115 8.33 -22.65 -13.20
CA LEU A 115 8.51 -22.14 -11.84
C LEU A 115 9.58 -22.96 -11.09
N LEU A 116 10.57 -22.25 -10.54
CA LEU A 116 11.61 -22.81 -9.68
C LEU A 116 11.27 -22.58 -8.20
N TRP A 117 10.89 -21.35 -7.86
CA TRP A 117 10.41 -20.97 -6.54
C TRP A 117 9.61 -19.67 -6.61
N GLU A 118 8.78 -19.42 -5.59
CA GLU A 118 8.12 -18.14 -5.37
C GLU A 118 8.21 -17.71 -3.91
N LYS A 119 8.17 -16.39 -3.67
CA LYS A 119 8.24 -15.78 -2.35
C LYS A 119 7.16 -14.72 -2.22
N ARG A 120 6.11 -15.01 -1.45
CA ARG A 120 5.18 -13.99 -0.97
C ARG A 120 5.88 -13.08 0.04
N ALA A 121 5.72 -11.77 -0.12
CA ALA A 121 6.38 -10.77 0.70
C ALA A 121 5.96 -10.82 2.18
N VAL A 122 4.71 -11.20 2.47
CA VAL A 122 4.16 -11.35 3.83
C VAL A 122 3.20 -12.54 3.92
N PRO A 123 2.93 -13.11 5.10
CA PRO A 123 2.09 -14.32 5.22
C PRO A 123 0.58 -14.04 5.10
N VAL A 124 0.19 -12.79 4.82
CA VAL A 124 -1.21 -12.35 4.81
C VAL A 124 -1.58 -11.85 3.43
N ASP A 125 -2.69 -12.37 2.91
CA ASP A 125 -3.24 -12.06 1.61
C ASP A 125 -4.34 -10.96 1.69
N ARG A 126 -3.97 -9.80 2.23
CA ARG A 126 -4.86 -8.64 2.28
C ARG A 126 -4.77 -7.85 0.98
N GLN A 127 -5.92 -7.57 0.38
CA GLN A 127 -6.03 -6.89 -0.90
C GLN A 127 -6.68 -5.51 -0.74
N LEU A 128 -6.46 -4.64 -1.73
CA LEU A 128 -7.10 -3.33 -1.86
C LEU A 128 -7.32 -2.98 -3.35
N LEU A 129 -8.08 -1.94 -3.63
CA LEU A 129 -8.15 -1.34 -4.97
C LEU A 129 -7.04 -0.29 -5.13
N GLY A 130 -6.01 -0.58 -5.91
CA GLY A 130 -4.90 0.32 -6.18
C GLY A 130 -4.74 0.58 -7.67
N ASN A 131 -4.81 1.85 -8.09
CA ASN A 131 -4.70 2.24 -9.51
C ASN A 131 -5.69 1.48 -10.42
N GLY A 132 -6.94 1.34 -9.97
CA GLY A 132 -8.00 0.65 -10.71
C GLY A 132 -7.92 -0.90 -10.76
N ARG A 133 -7.00 -1.51 -10.01
CA ARG A 133 -6.76 -2.97 -10.00
C ARG A 133 -6.87 -3.51 -8.57
N MET A 134 -7.41 -4.73 -8.42
CA MET A 134 -7.33 -5.45 -7.14
C MET A 134 -5.92 -5.97 -6.97
N ILE A 135 -5.21 -5.50 -5.95
CA ILE A 135 -3.78 -5.79 -5.72
C ILE A 135 -3.52 -6.06 -4.24
N SER A 136 -2.35 -6.63 -3.94
CA SER A 136 -1.90 -6.75 -2.56
C SER A 136 -1.74 -5.38 -1.91
N VAL A 137 -1.99 -5.29 -0.61
CA VAL A 137 -1.58 -4.14 0.23
C VAL A 137 -0.05 -3.95 0.18
N TRP A 138 0.70 -5.03 -0.05
CA TRP A 138 2.15 -5.03 -0.17
C TRP A 138 2.61 -5.42 -1.57
N PRO A 139 2.30 -4.61 -2.61
CA PRO A 139 2.69 -4.91 -3.97
C PRO A 139 4.22 -4.82 -4.11
N ILE A 140 4.82 -5.62 -5.00
CA ILE A 140 6.25 -5.49 -5.31
C ILE A 140 6.44 -4.38 -6.33
N ARG A 141 6.64 -3.16 -5.83
CA ARG A 141 6.93 -1.97 -6.63
C ARG A 141 8.36 -1.43 -6.47
N GLY A 142 9.19 -2.12 -5.70
CA GLY A 142 10.65 -2.03 -5.82
C GLY A 142 11.15 -3.10 -6.77
N GLY A 143 11.36 -2.76 -8.04
CA GLY A 143 11.80 -3.71 -9.08
C GLY A 143 13.05 -4.50 -8.66
N PRO A 144 13.12 -5.81 -8.93
CA PRO A 144 14.20 -6.65 -8.41
C PRO A 144 15.56 -6.26 -8.99
N VAL A 145 16.62 -6.45 -8.20
CA VAL A 145 18.02 -6.32 -8.65
C VAL A 145 18.82 -7.56 -8.25
N LEU A 146 19.68 -8.05 -9.15
CA LEU A 146 20.48 -9.26 -8.98
C LEU A 146 21.97 -8.90 -8.94
N ARG A 147 22.71 -9.42 -7.94
CA ARG A 147 24.17 -9.36 -7.87
C ARG A 147 24.72 -10.53 -7.05
N ASP A 148 25.78 -11.17 -7.55
CA ASP A 148 26.52 -12.22 -6.84
C ASP A 148 25.62 -13.34 -6.27
N GLY A 149 24.71 -13.89 -7.08
CA GLY A 149 23.78 -14.94 -6.66
C GLY A 149 22.70 -14.49 -5.65
N ARG A 150 22.57 -13.19 -5.38
CA ARG A 150 21.56 -12.61 -4.49
C ARG A 150 20.59 -11.70 -5.22
N VAL A 151 19.31 -11.83 -4.93
CA VAL A 151 18.25 -10.96 -5.44
C VAL A 151 17.69 -10.09 -4.32
N TYR A 152 17.48 -8.81 -4.62
CA TYR A 152 16.94 -7.82 -3.70
C TYR A 152 15.65 -7.23 -4.29
N PHE A 153 14.64 -7.03 -3.44
CA PHE A 153 13.37 -6.41 -3.85
C PHE A 153 12.70 -5.73 -2.65
N ALA A 154 11.70 -4.89 -2.93
CA ALA A 154 10.91 -4.24 -1.89
C ALA A 154 9.41 -4.34 -2.17
N ALA A 155 8.63 -4.54 -1.10
CA ALA A 155 7.19 -4.72 -1.12
C ALA A 155 6.49 -3.76 -0.14
N GLY A 156 5.31 -3.28 -0.54
CA GLY A 156 4.59 -2.23 0.18
C GLY A 156 4.89 -0.84 -0.36
N VAL A 157 3.87 0.02 -0.39
CA VAL A 157 4.02 1.44 -0.74
C VAL A 157 3.55 2.38 0.36
N TRP A 158 2.74 1.88 1.31
CA TRP A 158 2.16 2.64 2.42
C TRP A 158 2.92 2.36 3.72
N PRO A 159 3.70 3.32 4.26
CA PRO A 159 4.48 3.09 5.48
C PRO A 159 3.64 2.59 6.66
N LEU A 160 2.41 3.13 6.82
CA LEU A 160 1.47 2.74 7.88
C LEU A 160 0.97 1.28 7.77
N GLU A 161 1.11 0.67 6.59
CA GLU A 161 0.77 -0.75 6.36
C GLU A 161 1.96 -1.69 6.60
N GLY A 162 3.16 -1.14 6.78
CA GLY A 162 4.41 -1.90 6.79
C GLY A 162 5.08 -1.96 5.42
N ILE A 163 6.42 -2.00 5.45
CA ILE A 163 7.29 -1.98 4.28
C ILE A 163 8.34 -3.07 4.45
N PHE A 164 8.54 -3.89 3.43
CA PHE A 164 9.37 -5.09 3.52
C PHE A 164 10.44 -5.06 2.43
N ILE A 165 11.70 -5.05 2.84
CA ILE A 165 12.85 -5.03 1.93
C ILE A 165 13.67 -6.30 2.16
N TYR A 166 13.96 -7.02 1.09
CA TYR A 166 14.51 -8.36 1.14
C TYR A 166 15.86 -8.47 0.44
N CYS A 167 16.67 -9.38 0.96
CA CYS A 167 17.68 -10.10 0.19
C CYS A 167 17.38 -11.60 0.25
N LEU A 168 17.33 -12.24 -0.91
CA LEU A 168 17.19 -13.69 -1.05
C LEU A 168 18.38 -14.28 -1.81
N GLU A 169 18.68 -15.55 -1.56
CA GLU A 169 19.47 -16.35 -2.49
C GLU A 169 18.69 -16.58 -3.79
N ALA A 170 19.25 -16.17 -4.92
CA ALA A 170 18.56 -16.22 -6.21
C ALA A 170 18.26 -17.65 -6.67
N ALA A 171 19.09 -18.62 -6.29
CA ALA A 171 18.92 -20.02 -6.67
C ALA A 171 17.76 -20.71 -5.93
N THR A 172 17.52 -20.34 -4.66
CA THR A 172 16.64 -21.09 -3.75
C THR A 172 15.43 -20.30 -3.25
N GLY A 173 15.47 -18.96 -3.35
CA GLY A 173 14.47 -18.08 -2.75
C GLY A 173 14.59 -17.97 -1.22
N ARG A 174 15.63 -18.57 -0.62
CA ARG A 174 15.87 -18.51 0.83
C ARG A 174 16.19 -17.08 1.25
N VAL A 175 15.51 -16.61 2.30
CA VAL A 175 15.76 -15.28 2.88
C VAL A 175 17.15 -15.25 3.50
N VAL A 176 17.98 -14.31 3.05
CA VAL A 176 19.28 -13.99 3.66
C VAL A 176 19.06 -12.96 4.77
N TRP A 177 18.34 -11.89 4.45
CA TRP A 177 17.90 -10.89 5.43
C TRP A 177 16.59 -10.23 5.00
N LEU A 178 15.91 -9.63 5.97
CA LEU A 178 14.67 -8.87 5.81
C LEU A 178 14.72 -7.63 6.71
N ASN A 179 14.45 -6.47 6.14
CA ASN A 179 14.11 -5.26 6.88
C ASN A 179 12.61 -5.00 6.82
N ASP A 180 11.94 -5.02 7.97
CA ASP A 180 10.51 -4.72 8.13
C ASP A 180 10.25 -3.54 9.08
N ARG A 181 11.28 -2.75 9.41
CA ARG A 181 11.22 -1.65 10.39
C ARG A 181 11.00 -0.27 9.75
N THR A 182 11.37 -0.10 8.49
CA THR A 182 11.42 1.23 7.85
C THR A 182 10.07 1.80 7.40
N GLY A 183 8.95 1.15 7.76
CA GLY A 183 7.60 1.70 7.63
C GLY A 183 7.23 2.71 8.73
N TYR A 184 7.93 2.68 9.87
CA TYR A 184 7.67 3.57 11.01
C TYR A 184 8.96 4.24 11.49
N LEU A 185 9.34 5.31 10.79
CA LEU A 185 10.44 6.21 11.12
C LEU A 185 9.85 7.54 11.59
N TYR A 186 10.17 7.96 12.81
CA TYR A 186 9.88 9.32 13.25
C TYR A 186 11.07 10.22 12.88
N GLY A 187 10.80 11.33 12.20
CA GLY A 187 11.86 12.22 11.77
C GLY A 187 11.35 13.45 11.05
N VAL A 188 12.27 14.13 10.36
CA VAL A 188 11.99 15.40 9.68
C VAL A 188 11.42 15.17 8.27
N HIS A 189 10.31 15.84 7.99
CA HIS A 189 9.55 15.88 6.73
C HIS A 189 9.70 17.25 6.05
N PRO A 190 9.15 17.46 4.85
CA PRO A 190 9.10 18.78 4.23
C PRO A 190 8.61 19.87 5.21
N HIS A 191 9.20 21.07 5.10
CA HIS A 191 8.98 22.20 6.00
C HIS A 191 9.52 22.02 7.45
N GLN A 192 10.53 21.17 7.64
CA GLN A 192 11.12 20.88 8.96
C GLN A 192 10.08 20.33 9.96
N ALA A 193 9.06 19.65 9.44
CA ALA A 193 7.98 19.11 10.25
C ALA A 193 8.36 17.73 10.78
N GLU A 194 8.19 17.47 12.07
CA GLU A 194 8.39 16.13 12.62
C GLU A 194 7.11 15.31 12.57
N ALA A 195 7.19 14.08 12.08
CA ALA A 195 6.04 13.17 11.95
C ALA A 195 6.52 11.73 11.77
N PHE A 196 5.62 10.78 12.00
CA PHE A 196 5.84 9.41 11.52
C PHE A 196 5.85 9.39 9.99
N GLY A 197 6.78 8.63 9.44
CA GLY A 197 6.81 8.24 8.06
C GLY A 197 7.64 7.01 7.82
N GLY A 198 8.19 6.90 6.62
CA GLY A 198 8.94 5.72 6.25
C GLY A 198 9.28 5.71 4.78
N VAL A 199 9.99 4.66 4.41
CA VAL A 199 10.34 4.36 3.02
C VAL A 199 9.06 3.98 2.27
N ALA A 200 8.91 4.42 1.02
CA ALA A 200 7.77 4.09 0.16
C ALA A 200 8.30 3.55 -1.18
N PRO A 201 8.73 2.29 -1.23
CA PRO A 201 9.44 1.72 -2.38
C PRO A 201 8.62 1.77 -3.68
N GLN A 202 9.03 2.63 -4.61
CA GLN A 202 8.46 2.70 -5.95
C GLN A 202 9.55 3.14 -6.94
N GLY A 203 9.99 2.21 -7.78
CA GLY A 203 11.04 2.44 -8.77
C GLY A 203 12.02 1.27 -8.88
N TYR A 204 12.92 1.37 -9.86
CA TYR A 204 13.97 0.37 -10.05
C TYR A 204 15.03 0.47 -8.96
N LEU A 205 15.28 -0.60 -8.21
CA LEU A 205 16.38 -0.65 -7.25
C LEU A 205 17.72 -0.60 -8.00
N LEU A 206 18.76 -0.11 -7.34
CA LEU A 206 20.13 -0.20 -7.83
C LEU A 206 21.10 -0.51 -6.69
N ILE A 207 22.29 -0.98 -7.05
CA ILE A 207 23.34 -1.27 -6.08
C ILE A 207 24.53 -0.36 -6.37
N ASP A 208 24.93 0.40 -5.35
CA ASP A 208 26.03 1.37 -5.39
C ASP A 208 27.10 0.93 -4.37
N GLY A 209 28.14 0.24 -4.85
CA GLY A 209 29.17 -0.35 -3.99
C GLY A 209 28.61 -1.35 -2.98
N ALA A 210 28.62 -1.00 -1.69
CA ALA A 210 28.09 -1.82 -0.59
C ALA A 210 26.67 -1.40 -0.15
N ASP A 211 26.00 -0.56 -0.93
CA ASP A 211 24.67 -0.04 -0.62
C ASP A 211 23.61 -0.58 -1.60
N LEU A 212 22.48 -1.01 -1.06
CA LEU A 212 21.23 -1.13 -1.81
C LEU A 212 20.52 0.22 -1.78
N VAL A 213 20.25 0.78 -2.96
CA VAL A 213 19.49 2.02 -3.10
C VAL A 213 18.06 1.69 -3.50
N VAL A 214 17.11 2.18 -2.71
CA VAL A 214 15.67 1.94 -2.86
C VAL A 214 14.98 3.26 -3.20
N PRO A 215 14.52 3.48 -4.45
CA PRO A 215 13.72 4.65 -4.80
C PRO A 215 12.42 4.72 -3.99
N CYS A 216 12.12 5.92 -3.48
CA CYS A 216 11.02 6.16 -2.55
C CYS A 216 9.91 7.03 -3.17
N SER A 217 9.39 6.61 -4.32
CA SER A 217 8.40 7.39 -5.07
C SER A 217 8.92 8.81 -5.37
N SER A 218 8.22 9.87 -4.97
CA SER A 218 8.67 11.25 -5.20
C SER A 218 9.74 11.74 -4.21
N ALA A 219 10.02 10.98 -3.15
CA ALA A 219 11.03 11.28 -2.15
C ALA A 219 12.41 10.76 -2.57
N TYR A 220 13.47 11.33 -1.98
CA TYR A 220 14.84 10.89 -2.25
C TYR A 220 15.02 9.39 -1.89
N PRO A 221 15.76 8.61 -2.69
CA PRO A 221 15.98 7.18 -2.43
C PRO A 221 16.62 6.90 -1.07
N ALA A 222 16.20 5.82 -0.42
CA ALA A 222 16.84 5.31 0.79
C ALA A 222 18.08 4.46 0.45
N ARG A 223 19.08 4.46 1.32
CA ARG A 223 20.27 3.60 1.25
C ARG A 223 20.24 2.59 2.38
N PHE A 224 20.46 1.33 2.04
CA PHE A 224 20.57 0.21 2.97
C PHE A 224 21.92 -0.45 2.81
N ASP A 225 22.48 -0.96 3.90
CA ASP A 225 23.61 -1.85 3.84
C ASP A 225 23.24 -3.12 3.05
N LEU A 226 23.99 -3.44 2.00
CA LEU A 226 23.65 -4.56 1.13
C LEU A 226 23.80 -5.91 1.84
N ALA A 227 24.77 -6.03 2.75
CA ALA A 227 25.08 -7.28 3.42
C ALA A 227 24.09 -7.60 4.56
N THR A 228 23.64 -6.58 5.28
CA THR A 228 22.83 -6.74 6.51
C THR A 228 21.38 -6.28 6.37
N GLY A 229 21.06 -5.46 5.36
CA GLY A 229 19.75 -4.84 5.21
C GLY A 229 19.47 -3.70 6.20
N ALA A 230 20.48 -3.26 6.97
CA ALA A 230 20.34 -2.14 7.89
C ALA A 230 20.15 -0.82 7.13
N LEU A 231 19.23 0.03 7.57
CA LEU A 231 19.06 1.37 7.00
C LEU A 231 20.31 2.21 7.29
N LYS A 232 20.97 2.73 6.24
CA LYS A 232 22.11 3.64 6.35
C LYS A 232 21.67 5.10 6.27
N GLU A 233 20.81 5.42 5.31
CA GLU A 233 20.37 6.79 5.05
C GLU A 233 18.95 6.81 4.50
N PHE A 234 18.08 7.57 5.14
CA PHE A 234 16.83 8.01 4.56
C PHE A 234 16.39 9.29 5.24
N ALA A 235 16.13 10.33 4.47
CA ALA A 235 15.61 11.57 4.99
C ALA A 235 14.57 12.14 4.04
N LEU A 236 13.37 12.40 4.55
CA LEU A 236 12.35 13.07 3.76
C LEU A 236 12.80 14.51 3.50
N PRO A 237 12.70 14.98 2.25
CA PRO A 237 13.39 16.20 1.84
C PRO A 237 12.83 17.49 2.46
N ALA A 238 13.70 18.29 3.08
CA ALA A 238 13.45 19.67 3.51
C ALA A 238 13.62 20.68 2.35
N ALA A 239 13.31 21.97 2.59
CA ALA A 239 13.40 23.01 1.56
C ALA A 239 14.81 23.05 0.92
N GLY A 240 14.86 23.03 -0.42
CA GLY A 240 16.11 23.04 -1.20
C GLY A 240 16.71 21.65 -1.51
N ARG A 241 16.13 20.55 -1.02
CA ARG A 241 16.61 19.18 -1.33
C ARG A 241 16.07 18.64 -2.65
N LEU A 242 16.86 17.74 -3.26
CA LEU A 242 16.53 17.11 -4.54
C LEU A 242 15.33 16.16 -4.37
N PRO A 243 14.30 16.28 -5.23
CA PRO A 243 13.23 15.29 -5.32
C PRO A 243 13.75 13.96 -5.84
N GLY A 244 13.04 12.87 -5.54
CA GLY A 244 13.24 11.59 -6.20
C GLY A 244 12.15 11.29 -7.23
N GLY A 245 12.23 10.11 -7.80
CA GLY A 245 11.29 9.55 -8.75
C GLY A 245 11.62 8.09 -9.02
N TRP A 246 10.92 7.49 -9.97
CA TRP A 246 11.19 6.10 -10.37
C TRP A 246 12.58 5.87 -10.98
N PHE A 247 13.22 6.93 -11.48
CA PHE A 247 14.54 6.90 -12.11
C PHE A 247 15.63 7.56 -11.23
N ALA A 248 16.66 6.79 -10.87
CA ALA A 248 17.88 7.22 -10.18
C ALA A 248 19.09 6.44 -10.73
N ALA A 249 20.24 7.08 -10.91
CA ALA A 249 21.45 6.42 -11.45
C ALA A 249 22.69 6.81 -10.65
N THR A 250 23.75 6.02 -10.71
CA THR A 250 25.08 6.44 -10.23
C THR A 250 25.81 7.29 -11.28
N PRO A 251 26.53 8.36 -10.91
CA PRO A 251 27.33 9.13 -11.85
C PRO A 251 28.54 8.34 -12.37
N GLU A 252 29.01 8.67 -13.58
CA GLU A 252 30.33 8.23 -14.03
C GLU A 252 31.42 8.84 -13.14
N GLU A 253 32.59 8.20 -13.04
CA GLU A 253 33.68 8.66 -12.17
C GLU A 253 34.13 10.09 -12.49
N LYS A 254 34.24 10.44 -13.79
CA LYS A 254 34.55 11.80 -14.24
C LYS A 254 33.45 12.81 -13.89
N GLU A 255 32.19 12.40 -13.97
CA GLU A 255 31.07 13.26 -13.58
C GLU A 255 30.99 13.45 -12.06
N ALA A 256 31.25 12.40 -11.28
CA ALA A 256 31.33 12.46 -9.83
C ALA A 256 32.43 13.43 -9.37
N GLN A 257 33.61 13.37 -10.02
CA GLN A 257 34.71 14.31 -9.81
C GLN A 257 34.33 15.75 -10.22
N ARG A 258 33.73 15.93 -11.41
CA ARG A 258 33.31 17.25 -11.92
C ARG A 258 32.25 17.92 -11.05
N LEU A 259 31.25 17.17 -10.61
CA LEU A 259 30.16 17.67 -9.80
C LEU A 259 30.55 17.85 -8.32
N GLN A 260 31.75 17.40 -7.93
CA GLN A 260 32.19 17.31 -6.52
C GLN A 260 31.15 16.64 -5.62
N ARG A 261 30.35 15.71 -6.17
CA ARG A 261 29.21 15.08 -5.49
C ARG A 261 29.38 13.56 -5.56
N ARG A 262 29.40 12.90 -4.40
CA ARG A 262 29.22 11.45 -4.23
C ARG A 262 27.73 11.11 -4.08
N GLY A 263 26.90 11.46 -5.06
CA GLY A 263 25.44 11.35 -4.96
C GLY A 263 24.78 10.81 -6.23
N LEU A 264 23.52 10.36 -6.11
CA LEU A 264 22.73 9.84 -7.22
C LEU A 264 22.41 10.94 -8.26
N LEU A 265 22.34 10.54 -9.53
CA LEU A 265 21.83 11.32 -10.65
C LEU A 265 20.34 11.07 -10.85
N PHE A 266 19.64 12.12 -11.26
CA PHE A 266 18.20 12.11 -11.51
C PHE A 266 17.93 12.71 -12.88
N ASP A 267 17.02 12.08 -13.64
CA ASP A 267 16.60 12.61 -14.94
C ASP A 267 15.73 13.86 -14.74
N SER A 268 16.14 15.00 -15.29
CA SER A 268 15.43 16.26 -15.06
C SER A 268 14.05 16.28 -15.73
N GLY A 269 13.89 15.57 -16.86
CA GLY A 269 12.59 15.35 -17.51
C GLY A 269 11.62 14.50 -16.70
N VAL A 270 12.09 13.78 -15.69
CA VAL A 270 11.25 13.07 -14.70
C VAL A 270 11.07 13.92 -13.44
N ASN A 271 12.13 14.58 -12.97
CA ASN A 271 12.20 15.09 -11.60
C ASN A 271 11.83 16.58 -11.44
N VAL A 272 11.60 17.34 -12.53
CA VAL A 272 11.13 18.73 -12.44
C VAL A 272 9.60 18.78 -12.31
N LYS A 273 9.08 19.59 -11.36
CA LYS A 273 7.65 19.88 -11.21
C LYS A 273 7.36 21.36 -11.30
N ARG A 274 6.20 21.71 -11.85
CA ARG A 274 5.65 23.08 -11.83
C ARG A 274 5.21 23.44 -10.40
N HIS A 275 5.41 24.69 -10.02
CA HIS A 275 4.90 25.28 -8.78
C HIS A 275 4.00 26.46 -9.13
N GLU A 276 2.99 26.76 -8.29
CA GLU A 276 2.06 27.88 -8.52
C GLU A 276 2.80 29.20 -8.82
N ASP A 277 3.93 29.45 -8.13
CA ASP A 277 4.76 30.66 -8.30
C ASP A 277 5.89 30.54 -9.34
N LYS A 278 6.16 29.36 -9.90
CA LYS A 278 7.34 29.09 -10.76
C LYS A 278 6.99 28.23 -11.97
N LEU A 279 6.21 28.79 -12.89
CA LEU A 279 5.65 28.10 -14.06
C LEU A 279 6.64 27.84 -15.23
N ARG A 280 7.95 28.15 -15.09
CA ARG A 280 8.88 28.26 -16.24
C ARG A 280 9.96 27.17 -16.39
N ALA A 281 9.99 26.12 -15.57
CA ALA A 281 11.00 25.07 -15.71
C ALA A 281 10.38 23.80 -16.31
N GLU A 282 10.81 23.44 -17.51
CA GLU A 282 10.59 22.12 -18.10
C GLU A 282 11.88 21.33 -18.01
N GLY A 283 11.79 20.08 -17.56
CA GLY A 283 12.94 19.19 -17.47
C GLY A 283 13.35 18.68 -18.85
N VAL A 284 14.65 18.43 -19.03
CA VAL A 284 15.20 17.80 -20.23
C VAL A 284 15.53 16.34 -19.91
N ALA A 285 15.14 15.43 -20.80
CA ALA A 285 15.48 14.02 -20.66
C ALA A 285 17.00 13.81 -20.76
N GLY A 286 17.56 13.00 -19.86
CA GLY A 286 18.98 12.65 -19.82
C GLY A 286 19.25 11.25 -20.36
N VAL A 287 20.18 10.54 -19.72
CA VAL A 287 20.70 9.21 -20.13
C VAL A 287 19.65 8.12 -20.36
N ARG A 288 18.41 8.30 -19.89
CA ARG A 288 17.32 7.33 -20.11
C ARG A 288 16.90 7.24 -21.59
N ARG A 289 17.20 8.27 -22.41
CA ARG A 289 16.77 8.38 -23.82
C ARG A 289 17.89 8.12 -24.84
N SER A 290 18.96 7.46 -24.44
CA SER A 290 19.99 6.98 -25.37
C SER A 290 20.41 5.53 -25.09
N LEU A 291 21.08 4.94 -26.08
CA LEU A 291 21.73 3.64 -26.04
C LEU A 291 23.15 3.80 -26.58
N ARG A 292 24.15 3.20 -25.95
CA ARG A 292 25.52 3.19 -26.49
C ARG A 292 25.97 1.78 -26.81
N ALA A 293 26.23 1.48 -28.07
CA ALA A 293 26.60 0.15 -28.54
C ALA A 293 27.88 0.24 -29.39
N GLY A 294 28.92 -0.52 -29.03
CA GLY A 294 30.21 -0.51 -29.73
C GLY A 294 30.88 0.87 -29.77
N GLY A 295 30.66 1.67 -28.73
CA GLY A 295 31.17 3.05 -28.64
C GLY A 295 30.31 4.11 -29.36
N ARG A 296 29.37 3.72 -30.24
CA ARG A 296 28.44 4.61 -30.94
C ARG A 296 27.19 4.86 -30.10
N GLU A 297 26.75 6.12 -30.05
CA GLU A 297 25.50 6.52 -29.38
C GLU A 297 24.32 6.52 -30.35
N TRP A 298 23.17 6.07 -29.86
CA TRP A 298 21.88 6.05 -30.55
C TRP A 298 20.87 6.83 -29.73
N SER A 299 20.30 7.90 -30.32
CA SER A 299 19.28 8.74 -29.69
C SER A 299 17.89 8.19 -29.93
N PHE A 300 17.01 8.25 -28.91
CA PHE A 300 15.62 7.83 -29.05
C PHE A 300 14.79 8.79 -29.92
N GLU A 301 15.32 9.94 -30.30
CA GLU A 301 14.69 10.87 -31.25
C GLU A 301 14.98 10.51 -32.72
N GLN A 302 16.02 9.70 -32.98
CA GLN A 302 16.41 9.28 -34.31
C GLN A 302 16.01 7.82 -34.54
N LEU A 303 14.84 7.61 -35.15
CA LEU A 303 14.31 6.28 -35.37
C LEU A 303 15.11 5.52 -36.44
N PRO A 304 15.51 4.26 -36.18
CA PRO A 304 16.03 3.38 -37.22
C PRO A 304 14.99 3.18 -38.35
N PRO A 305 15.42 3.01 -39.61
CA PRO A 305 14.50 2.77 -40.73
C PRO A 305 13.52 1.61 -40.46
N GLY A 306 12.23 1.85 -40.69
CA GLY A 306 11.16 0.87 -40.47
C GLY A 306 10.58 0.83 -39.04
N VAL A 307 11.15 1.60 -38.11
CA VAL A 307 10.59 1.78 -36.76
C VAL A 307 9.63 2.98 -36.76
N SER A 308 8.46 2.83 -36.15
CA SER A 308 7.47 3.90 -35.99
C SER A 308 6.84 3.91 -34.60
N GLY A 309 6.56 5.11 -34.08
CA GLY A 309 6.00 5.34 -32.75
C GLY A 309 6.96 6.07 -31.82
N THR A 310 6.51 6.33 -30.59
CA THR A 310 7.28 7.04 -29.57
C THR A 310 8.20 6.06 -28.86
N VAL A 311 9.51 6.13 -29.07
CA VAL A 311 10.45 5.20 -28.42
C VAL A 311 10.43 5.38 -26.90
N HIS A 312 10.20 4.26 -26.23
CA HIS A 312 10.23 4.12 -24.79
C HIS A 312 11.57 3.55 -24.31
N SER A 313 12.02 2.45 -24.90
CA SER A 313 13.28 1.78 -24.54
C SER A 313 13.99 1.23 -25.78
N MET A 314 15.33 1.17 -25.71
CA MET A 314 16.18 0.50 -26.69
C MET A 314 17.25 -0.32 -25.96
N ILE A 315 17.55 -1.51 -26.47
CA ILE A 315 18.62 -2.38 -25.97
C ILE A 315 19.41 -2.97 -27.14
N ALA A 316 20.69 -3.25 -26.94
CA ALA A 316 21.51 -4.00 -27.89
C ALA A 316 22.01 -5.29 -27.22
N ALA A 317 21.75 -6.43 -27.86
CA ALA A 317 22.15 -7.76 -27.39
C ALA A 317 21.98 -8.79 -28.52
N ASP A 318 22.72 -9.90 -28.46
CA ASP A 318 22.58 -11.04 -29.39
C ASP A 318 22.78 -10.63 -30.87
N GLY A 319 23.67 -9.68 -31.10
CA GLY A 319 23.97 -9.09 -32.41
C GLY A 319 22.86 -8.19 -32.96
N LYS A 320 21.87 -7.81 -32.14
CA LYS A 320 20.63 -7.16 -32.57
C LYS A 320 20.31 -5.92 -31.74
N GLY A 321 19.65 -4.95 -32.37
CA GLY A 321 19.02 -3.83 -31.68
C GLY A 321 17.54 -4.13 -31.44
N PHE A 322 17.05 -3.94 -30.22
CA PHE A 322 15.63 -4.05 -29.92
C PHE A 322 15.08 -2.68 -29.53
N VAL A 323 13.91 -2.33 -30.07
CA VAL A 323 13.26 -1.04 -29.84
C VAL A 323 11.83 -1.29 -29.38
N VAL A 324 11.43 -0.64 -28.28
CA VAL A 324 10.05 -0.64 -27.78
C VAL A 324 9.48 0.76 -27.88
N THR A 325 8.22 0.86 -28.30
CA THR A 325 7.47 2.12 -28.32
C THR A 325 6.35 2.16 -27.27
N GLU A 326 5.94 3.37 -26.87
CA GLU A 326 4.83 3.58 -25.92
C GLU A 326 3.50 3.02 -26.44
N GLU A 327 3.36 2.91 -27.76
CA GLU A 327 2.19 2.31 -28.42
C GLU A 327 2.21 0.76 -28.39
N GLY A 328 3.20 0.16 -27.72
CA GLY A 328 3.27 -1.29 -27.53
C GLY A 328 3.94 -2.05 -28.68
N ARG A 329 4.68 -1.40 -29.57
CA ARG A 329 5.40 -2.09 -30.64
C ARG A 329 6.80 -2.48 -30.18
N LEU A 330 7.17 -3.73 -30.38
CA LEU A 330 8.47 -4.29 -30.08
C LEU A 330 9.14 -4.73 -31.40
N TYR A 331 10.26 -4.11 -31.73
CA TYR A 331 11.03 -4.36 -32.95
C TYR A 331 12.33 -5.06 -32.61
N ALA A 332 12.76 -5.98 -33.47
CA ALA A 332 14.15 -6.43 -33.55
C ALA A 332 14.78 -5.96 -34.87
N LEU A 333 15.99 -5.45 -34.77
CA LEU A 333 16.80 -4.89 -35.85
C LEU A 333 18.08 -5.72 -35.97
N ALA A 334 18.40 -6.15 -37.19
CA ALA A 334 19.62 -6.88 -37.49
C ALA A 334 20.40 -6.19 -38.62
N ALA A 335 21.63 -6.65 -38.87
CA ALA A 335 22.43 -6.20 -40.01
C ALA A 335 21.63 -6.38 -41.31
N ALA A 336 21.59 -5.35 -42.15
CA ALA A 336 20.79 -5.37 -43.37
C ALA A 336 21.12 -6.56 -44.28
N GLU A 337 22.38 -6.98 -44.38
CA GLU A 337 22.78 -8.16 -45.15
C GLU A 337 22.28 -9.51 -44.60
N LEU A 338 21.92 -9.58 -43.32
CA LEU A 338 21.41 -10.80 -42.67
C LEU A 338 19.88 -10.92 -42.77
N VAL A 339 19.17 -9.87 -43.19
CA VAL A 339 17.71 -9.88 -43.31
C VAL A 339 17.30 -10.26 -44.73
N THR A 340 17.03 -11.55 -44.93
CA THR A 340 16.49 -12.09 -46.19
C THR A 340 14.96 -12.01 -46.22
N GLY A 341 14.38 -11.32 -47.19
CA GLY A 341 12.92 -11.18 -47.35
C GLY A 341 12.30 -10.03 -46.56
N ASP A 342 10.98 -10.07 -46.34
CA ASP A 342 10.23 -9.09 -45.57
C ASP A 342 10.25 -9.38 -44.07
N ALA A 343 10.18 -8.31 -43.26
CA ALA A 343 10.14 -8.44 -41.81
C ALA A 343 8.92 -9.24 -41.35
N LYS A 344 9.10 -10.22 -40.46
CA LYS A 344 7.98 -10.96 -39.88
C LYS A 344 7.20 -10.04 -38.93
N ILE A 345 5.91 -9.86 -39.19
CA ILE A 345 5.02 -9.07 -38.32
C ILE A 345 4.12 -10.00 -37.51
N TRP A 346 4.18 -9.87 -36.18
CA TRP A 346 3.29 -10.51 -35.22
C TRP A 346 2.24 -9.50 -34.78
N GLU A 347 1.14 -9.44 -35.53
CA GLU A 347 0.02 -8.56 -35.20
C GLU A 347 -0.75 -9.06 -33.98
N ARG A 348 -1.30 -8.12 -33.20
CA ARG A 348 -2.21 -8.48 -32.13
C ARG A 348 -3.56 -8.87 -32.75
N PRO A 349 -4.09 -10.10 -32.53
CA PRO A 349 -5.35 -10.53 -33.12
C PRO A 349 -6.46 -9.51 -32.89
N ARG A 350 -7.14 -9.09 -33.96
CA ARG A 350 -8.21 -8.07 -33.93
C ARG A 350 -9.59 -8.61 -33.62
N THR A 351 -9.70 -9.88 -33.23
CA THR A 351 -10.97 -10.49 -32.85
C THR A 351 -11.59 -9.71 -31.68
N MET A 352 -12.47 -8.77 -32.03
CA MET A 352 -13.60 -8.41 -31.20
C MET A 352 -14.31 -9.73 -30.87
N PRO A 353 -14.78 -9.97 -29.64
CA PRO A 353 -15.67 -11.10 -29.40
C PRO A 353 -16.77 -11.01 -30.45
N GLN A 354 -16.86 -12.02 -31.33
CA GLN A 354 -18.04 -12.15 -32.16
C GLN A 354 -19.19 -12.32 -31.18
N THR A 355 -20.00 -11.28 -31.03
CA THR A 355 -21.40 -11.49 -30.70
C THR A 355 -21.94 -12.31 -31.86
N LYS A 356 -21.85 -13.64 -31.78
CA LYS A 356 -22.54 -14.45 -32.77
C LYS A 356 -24.02 -14.06 -32.70
N ASP A 357 -24.49 -13.64 -33.86
CA ASP A 357 -25.80 -13.11 -34.15
C ASP A 357 -26.96 -13.96 -33.63
N GLU A 358 -28.07 -13.24 -33.44
CA GLU A 358 -29.46 -13.64 -33.72
C GLU A 358 -29.91 -15.07 -33.36
N ALA A 359 -30.96 -15.11 -32.52
CA ALA A 359 -31.78 -16.28 -32.15
C ALA A 359 -31.36 -17.13 -30.94
N ALA A 360 -30.99 -16.49 -29.82
CA ALA A 360 -31.31 -17.08 -28.53
C ALA A 360 -32.66 -16.52 -28.06
N THR A 361 -33.75 -17.26 -28.27
CA THR A 361 -35.09 -16.97 -27.72
C THR A 361 -35.14 -16.99 -26.18
N LYS A 362 -34.01 -17.23 -25.49
CA LYS A 362 -33.85 -17.18 -24.03
C LYS A 362 -32.53 -16.46 -23.65
N PRO A 363 -32.54 -15.58 -22.64
CA PRO A 363 -31.32 -14.94 -22.15
C PRO A 363 -30.34 -15.96 -21.56
N ASP A 364 -29.07 -15.87 -21.92
CA ASP A 364 -28.00 -16.67 -21.31
C ASP A 364 -27.71 -16.25 -19.86
N ALA A 365 -26.81 -16.98 -19.19
CA ALA A 365 -26.49 -16.74 -17.79
C ALA A 365 -25.93 -15.33 -17.53
N ALA A 366 -25.06 -14.81 -18.40
CA ALA A 366 -24.46 -13.48 -18.24
C ALA A 366 -25.52 -12.38 -18.36
N ALA A 367 -26.44 -12.48 -19.34
CA ALA A 367 -27.55 -11.56 -19.48
C ALA A 367 -28.48 -11.57 -18.26
N LYS A 368 -28.79 -12.75 -17.71
CA LYS A 368 -29.60 -12.89 -16.48
C LYS A 368 -28.94 -12.24 -15.27
N VAL A 369 -27.62 -12.41 -15.11
CA VAL A 369 -26.85 -11.80 -14.02
C VAL A 369 -26.82 -10.28 -14.16
N LEU A 370 -26.55 -9.73 -15.34
CA LEU A 370 -26.56 -8.28 -15.57
C LEU A 370 -27.93 -7.66 -15.30
N ALA A 371 -29.01 -8.32 -15.76
CA ALA A 371 -30.38 -7.87 -15.49
C ALA A 371 -30.71 -7.89 -13.98
N ALA A 372 -30.24 -8.89 -13.24
CA ALA A 372 -30.40 -8.96 -11.79
C ALA A 372 -29.54 -7.92 -11.04
N ALA A 373 -28.32 -7.65 -11.54
CA ALA A 373 -27.42 -6.66 -10.98
C ALA A 373 -27.96 -5.23 -11.13
N GLY A 374 -28.56 -4.91 -12.29
CA GLY A 374 -28.99 -3.54 -12.58
C GLY A 374 -27.84 -2.52 -12.55
N ALA A 375 -26.61 -2.97 -12.81
CA ALA A 375 -25.40 -2.17 -12.82
C ALA A 375 -24.51 -2.61 -13.99
N GLU A 376 -24.17 -1.65 -14.85
CA GLU A 376 -23.29 -1.86 -16.03
C GLU A 376 -21.90 -1.26 -15.83
N ARG A 377 -21.65 -0.62 -14.68
CA ARG A 377 -20.41 0.09 -14.33
C ARG A 377 -19.94 -0.19 -12.91
N GLY A 378 -18.67 0.10 -12.67
CA GLY A 378 -17.99 -0.19 -11.40
C GLY A 378 -17.35 -1.57 -11.41
N TYR A 379 -17.27 -2.19 -10.24
CA TYR A 379 -16.56 -3.44 -10.04
C TYR A 379 -17.53 -4.59 -9.78
N ALA A 380 -17.27 -5.73 -10.41
CA ALA A 380 -18.00 -6.97 -10.18
C ALA A 380 -17.05 -8.03 -9.66
N VAL A 381 -17.43 -8.74 -8.60
CA VAL A 381 -16.72 -9.94 -8.15
C VAL A 381 -17.51 -11.17 -8.56
N VAL A 382 -16.90 -12.06 -9.31
CA VAL A 382 -17.50 -13.33 -9.72
C VAL A 382 -16.83 -14.44 -8.94
N VAL A 383 -17.61 -15.21 -8.18
CA VAL A 383 -17.12 -16.38 -7.46
C VAL A 383 -17.30 -17.62 -8.32
N GLY A 384 -16.19 -18.26 -8.67
CA GLY A 384 -16.11 -19.29 -9.70
C GLY A 384 -15.85 -18.71 -11.10
N LEU A 385 -15.62 -19.61 -12.06
CA LEU A 385 -15.34 -19.25 -13.45
C LEU A 385 -16.56 -19.40 -14.38
N GLY A 386 -17.50 -20.28 -14.01
CA GLY A 386 -18.62 -20.66 -14.86
C GLY A 386 -18.18 -21.46 -16.08
N GLU A 387 -19.13 -21.72 -16.98
CA GLU A 387 -18.86 -22.33 -18.28
C GLU A 387 -18.00 -21.41 -19.16
N PRO A 388 -17.16 -21.95 -20.07
CA PRO A 388 -16.40 -21.15 -21.03
C PRO A 388 -17.28 -20.15 -21.78
N GLY A 389 -16.87 -18.88 -21.85
CA GLY A 389 -17.62 -17.79 -22.49
C GLY A 389 -18.46 -16.94 -21.53
N PHE A 390 -18.69 -17.40 -20.29
CA PHE A 390 -19.49 -16.63 -19.31
C PHE A 390 -18.84 -15.29 -18.95
N LEU A 391 -17.54 -15.28 -18.61
CA LEU A 391 -16.81 -14.06 -18.24
C LEU A 391 -16.65 -13.11 -19.43
N GLU A 392 -16.41 -13.67 -20.62
CA GLU A 392 -16.32 -12.95 -21.88
C GLU A 392 -17.64 -12.24 -22.19
N ALA A 393 -18.78 -12.94 -22.07
CA ALA A 393 -20.11 -12.37 -22.29
C ALA A 393 -20.47 -11.30 -21.24
N LEU A 394 -20.09 -11.50 -19.98
CA LEU A 394 -20.32 -10.54 -18.90
C LEU A 394 -19.57 -9.23 -19.16
N ALA A 395 -18.27 -9.32 -19.47
CA ALA A 395 -17.42 -8.16 -19.74
C ALA A 395 -17.74 -7.50 -21.09
N GLY A 396 -18.06 -8.28 -22.12
CA GLY A 396 -18.38 -7.76 -23.45
C GLY A 396 -19.72 -6.99 -23.53
N ARG A 397 -20.63 -7.20 -22.57
CA ARG A 397 -21.95 -6.56 -22.51
C ARG A 397 -22.05 -5.41 -21.50
N SER A 398 -20.94 -5.06 -20.84
CA SER A 398 -20.91 -4.06 -19.78
C SER A 398 -19.62 -3.25 -19.80
N HIS A 399 -19.54 -2.23 -18.96
CA HIS A 399 -18.31 -1.47 -18.69
C HIS A 399 -17.74 -1.79 -17.30
N LEU A 400 -18.01 -3.01 -16.81
CA LEU A 400 -17.56 -3.46 -15.50
C LEU A 400 -16.07 -3.82 -15.52
N LYS A 401 -15.42 -3.60 -14.37
CA LYS A 401 -14.17 -4.27 -14.02
C LYS A 401 -14.51 -5.54 -13.24
N VAL A 402 -14.35 -6.68 -13.88
CA VAL A 402 -14.70 -8.00 -13.35
C VAL A 402 -13.47 -8.65 -12.70
N LEU A 403 -13.59 -9.05 -11.44
CA LEU A 403 -12.64 -9.91 -10.75
C LEU A 403 -13.26 -11.30 -10.57
N ALA A 404 -12.77 -12.30 -11.30
CA ALA A 404 -13.17 -13.69 -11.14
C ALA A 404 -12.26 -14.40 -10.12
N LEU A 405 -12.87 -15.02 -9.11
CA LEU A 405 -12.19 -15.82 -8.10
C LEU A 405 -12.29 -17.30 -8.47
N ALA A 406 -11.18 -17.86 -8.91
CA ALA A 406 -11.06 -19.27 -9.27
C ALA A 406 -10.67 -20.11 -8.04
N ALA A 407 -11.39 -21.20 -7.79
CA ALA A 407 -11.01 -22.16 -6.76
C ALA A 407 -9.77 -22.95 -7.18
N ASP A 408 -9.05 -23.51 -6.19
CA ASP A 408 -7.90 -24.38 -6.45
C ASP A 408 -8.26 -25.56 -7.37
N GLY A 409 -7.31 -25.89 -8.25
CA GLY A 409 -7.49 -26.92 -9.29
C GLY A 409 -8.19 -26.43 -10.56
N SER A 410 -8.69 -25.19 -10.60
CA SER A 410 -9.21 -24.60 -11.84
C SER A 410 -8.09 -24.37 -12.87
N ASP A 411 -8.39 -24.56 -14.15
CA ASP A 411 -7.47 -24.21 -15.25
C ASP A 411 -7.49 -22.70 -15.51
N VAL A 412 -6.86 -21.95 -14.60
CA VAL A 412 -6.78 -20.48 -14.64
C VAL A 412 -6.00 -20.01 -15.87
N THR A 413 -4.96 -20.74 -16.27
CA THR A 413 -4.13 -20.39 -17.44
C THR A 413 -4.96 -20.38 -18.71
N ALA A 414 -5.72 -21.45 -18.99
CA ALA A 414 -6.55 -21.49 -20.18
C ALA A 414 -7.61 -20.38 -20.21
N VAL A 415 -8.16 -20.00 -19.05
CA VAL A 415 -9.13 -18.89 -18.95
C VAL A 415 -8.46 -17.55 -19.25
N ARG A 416 -7.26 -17.30 -18.70
CA ARG A 416 -6.48 -16.08 -18.95
C ARG A 416 -6.10 -15.96 -20.42
N GLU A 417 -5.71 -17.05 -21.07
CA GLU A 417 -5.38 -17.08 -22.49
C GLU A 417 -6.58 -16.76 -23.37
N ARG A 418 -7.76 -17.34 -23.10
CA ARG A 418 -9.00 -17.01 -23.82
C ARG A 418 -9.38 -15.54 -23.66
N LEU A 419 -9.35 -15.03 -22.42
CA LEU A 419 -9.65 -13.63 -22.13
C LEU A 419 -8.63 -12.67 -22.79
N ALA A 420 -7.35 -13.06 -22.83
CA ALA A 420 -6.30 -12.27 -23.49
C ALA A 420 -6.50 -12.24 -25.02
N ALA A 421 -6.85 -13.38 -25.63
CA ALA A 421 -7.21 -13.47 -27.04
C ALA A 421 -8.44 -12.62 -27.40
N ALA A 422 -9.40 -12.50 -26.47
CA ALA A 422 -10.56 -11.62 -26.57
C ALA A 422 -10.27 -10.14 -26.21
N ARG A 423 -9.02 -9.80 -25.84
CA ARG A 423 -8.58 -8.47 -25.38
C ARG A 423 -9.29 -7.97 -24.11
N LEU A 424 -9.78 -8.89 -23.28
CA LEU A 424 -10.50 -8.59 -22.04
C LEU A 424 -9.62 -8.73 -20.79
N TYR A 425 -8.63 -9.62 -20.83
CA TYR A 425 -7.77 -9.87 -19.67
C TYR A 425 -6.94 -8.64 -19.28
N GLY A 426 -6.85 -8.37 -17.98
CA GLY A 426 -6.11 -7.27 -17.37
C GLY A 426 -6.68 -5.86 -17.63
N ASP A 427 -7.54 -5.70 -18.64
CA ASP A 427 -8.35 -4.50 -18.82
C ASP A 427 -9.67 -4.59 -18.04
N SER A 428 -10.57 -5.45 -18.52
CA SER A 428 -11.95 -5.54 -18.03
C SER A 428 -12.14 -6.76 -17.13
N VAL A 429 -11.31 -7.80 -17.29
CA VAL A 429 -11.39 -9.02 -16.48
C VAL A 429 -10.03 -9.33 -15.88
N ALA A 430 -9.99 -9.52 -14.56
CA ALA A 430 -8.89 -10.18 -13.87
C ALA A 430 -9.39 -11.54 -13.36
N VAL A 431 -8.54 -12.54 -13.42
CA VAL A 431 -8.81 -13.88 -12.86
C VAL A 431 -7.76 -14.12 -11.81
N ARG A 432 -8.19 -14.54 -10.63
CA ARG A 432 -7.32 -14.76 -9.49
C ARG A 432 -7.58 -16.14 -8.91
N GLN A 433 -6.52 -16.91 -8.74
CA GLN A 433 -6.61 -18.17 -8.03
C GLN A 433 -6.67 -17.91 -6.53
N VAL A 434 -7.62 -18.53 -5.84
CA VAL A 434 -7.79 -18.38 -4.39
C VAL A 434 -8.00 -19.74 -3.74
N ALA A 435 -7.33 -19.97 -2.61
CA ALA A 435 -7.52 -21.17 -1.79
C ALA A 435 -8.89 -21.22 -1.11
N SER A 436 -9.51 -20.05 -0.91
CA SER A 436 -10.87 -19.92 -0.38
C SER A 436 -11.50 -18.63 -0.89
N VAL A 437 -12.80 -18.67 -1.17
CA VAL A 437 -13.56 -17.47 -1.54
C VAL A 437 -13.70 -16.49 -0.36
N ALA A 438 -13.32 -16.90 0.85
CA ALA A 438 -13.12 -16.01 1.99
C ALA A 438 -11.79 -15.19 1.92
N ALA A 439 -11.12 -15.17 0.76
CA ALA A 439 -9.90 -14.42 0.48
C ALA A 439 -10.04 -12.94 0.87
N GLY A 440 -8.92 -12.32 1.29
CA GLY A 440 -8.84 -11.01 1.94
C GLY A 440 -9.16 -9.79 1.06
N LEU A 441 -10.22 -9.87 0.24
CA LEU A 441 -10.76 -8.74 -0.50
C LEU A 441 -11.26 -7.65 0.46
N PRO A 442 -11.07 -6.37 0.10
CA PRO A 442 -11.52 -5.25 0.91
C PRO A 442 -13.06 -5.18 0.96
N PRO A 443 -13.64 -4.61 2.03
CA PRO A 443 -15.07 -4.34 2.07
C PRO A 443 -15.44 -3.30 1.00
N TYR A 444 -16.72 -3.26 0.62
CA TYR A 444 -17.31 -2.25 -0.25
C TYR A 444 -16.74 -2.14 -1.68
N CYS A 445 -15.90 -3.08 -2.11
CA CYS A 445 -15.22 -3.02 -3.39
C CYS A 445 -16.07 -3.37 -4.61
N ALA A 446 -17.30 -3.87 -4.44
CA ALA A 446 -18.10 -4.41 -5.52
C ALA A 446 -19.46 -3.70 -5.66
N SER A 447 -19.79 -3.27 -6.88
CA SER A 447 -21.16 -2.91 -7.29
C SER A 447 -22.07 -4.15 -7.19
N PHE A 448 -21.56 -5.30 -7.62
CA PHE A 448 -22.21 -6.57 -7.33
C PHE A 448 -21.23 -7.74 -7.20
N VAL A 449 -21.68 -8.77 -6.49
CA VAL A 449 -21.02 -10.07 -6.37
C VAL A 449 -21.94 -11.10 -7.03
N ALA A 450 -21.41 -11.98 -7.89
CA ALA A 450 -22.19 -13.03 -8.53
C ALA A 450 -21.56 -14.40 -8.29
N LEU A 451 -22.37 -15.38 -7.91
CA LEU A 451 -21.99 -16.79 -8.00
C LEU A 451 -22.08 -17.20 -9.46
N ALA A 452 -20.96 -17.63 -10.04
CA ALA A 452 -20.96 -18.14 -11.40
C ALA A 452 -21.88 -19.38 -11.51
N PRO A 453 -22.51 -19.65 -12.66
CA PRO A 453 -23.24 -20.90 -12.87
C PRO A 453 -22.37 -22.11 -12.51
N GLY A 454 -22.91 -23.02 -11.68
CA GLY A 454 -22.18 -24.19 -11.18
C GLY A 454 -21.26 -23.94 -9.98
N ALA A 455 -21.11 -22.71 -9.50
CA ALA A 455 -20.38 -22.43 -8.26
C ALA A 455 -21.10 -23.03 -7.04
N ALA A 456 -20.32 -23.50 -6.06
CA ALA A 456 -20.85 -24.01 -4.80
C ALA A 456 -21.60 -22.89 -4.03
N LEU A 457 -22.66 -23.28 -3.32
CA LEU A 457 -23.37 -22.37 -2.42
C LEU A 457 -22.51 -22.08 -1.17
N PRO A 458 -22.38 -20.81 -0.76
CA PRO A 458 -21.60 -20.45 0.42
C PRO A 458 -22.35 -20.80 1.71
N GLY A 459 -21.64 -21.13 2.78
CA GLY A 459 -22.24 -21.20 4.12
C GLY A 459 -22.60 -19.80 4.67
N PRO A 460 -23.36 -19.68 5.79
CA PRO A 460 -23.79 -18.38 6.33
C PRO A 460 -22.63 -17.42 6.66
N VAL A 461 -21.52 -17.94 7.17
CA VAL A 461 -20.32 -17.14 7.50
C VAL A 461 -19.63 -16.60 6.23
N GLU A 462 -19.54 -17.43 5.21
CA GLU A 462 -18.94 -17.05 3.92
C GLU A 462 -19.82 -16.07 3.16
N LEU A 463 -21.14 -16.30 3.16
CA LEU A 463 -22.11 -15.36 2.60
C LEU A 463 -22.01 -13.98 3.25
N LYS A 464 -21.85 -13.93 4.58
CA LYS A 464 -21.65 -12.67 5.30
C LYS A 464 -20.37 -11.94 4.85
N ARG A 465 -19.26 -12.65 4.65
CA ARG A 465 -18.02 -12.05 4.11
C ARG A 465 -18.22 -11.52 2.68
N MET A 466 -18.88 -12.30 1.82
CA MET A 466 -19.20 -11.85 0.46
C MET A 466 -20.10 -10.61 0.47
N TYR A 467 -21.05 -10.55 1.40
CA TYR A 467 -21.93 -9.39 1.61
C TYR A 467 -21.14 -8.14 2.04
N GLU A 468 -20.06 -8.29 2.81
CA GLU A 468 -19.18 -7.19 3.23
C GLU A 468 -18.47 -6.51 2.05
N TRP A 469 -18.20 -7.23 0.96
CA TRP A 469 -17.64 -6.66 -0.28
C TRP A 469 -18.61 -5.74 -1.03
N LEU A 470 -19.92 -5.84 -0.79
CA LEU A 470 -20.89 -5.01 -1.48
C LEU A 470 -20.77 -3.56 -1.05
N ARG A 471 -20.70 -2.65 -2.01
CA ARG A 471 -20.81 -1.22 -1.71
C ARG A 471 -22.15 -0.92 -1.02
N PRO A 472 -22.17 0.02 -0.05
CA PRO A 472 -23.40 0.61 0.45
C PRO A 472 -24.22 1.28 -0.66
N TYR A 473 -25.46 1.68 -0.36
CA TYR A 473 -26.33 2.35 -1.33
C TYR A 473 -26.60 1.51 -2.59
N GLY A 474 -26.98 0.24 -2.41
CA GLY A 474 -27.57 -0.59 -3.46
C GLY A 474 -26.70 -1.69 -4.06
N GLY A 475 -25.52 -1.98 -3.50
CA GLY A 475 -24.70 -3.13 -3.94
C GLY A 475 -25.45 -4.45 -3.83
N ARG A 476 -25.24 -5.39 -4.76
CA ARG A 476 -26.04 -6.63 -4.86
C ARG A 476 -25.19 -7.91 -4.87
N LEU A 477 -25.62 -8.94 -4.14
CA LEU A 477 -25.11 -10.30 -4.28
C LEU A 477 -26.14 -11.16 -4.98
N ILE A 478 -25.71 -11.88 -6.03
CA ILE A 478 -26.58 -12.62 -6.94
C ILE A 478 -26.15 -14.09 -6.96
N GLY A 479 -27.10 -15.00 -6.81
CA GLY A 479 -26.85 -16.43 -6.87
C GLY A 479 -28.10 -17.24 -7.19
N PRO A 480 -28.03 -18.57 -7.20
CA PRO A 480 -29.18 -19.42 -7.47
C PRO A 480 -30.20 -19.38 -6.32
N ALA A 481 -31.40 -19.92 -6.57
CA ALA A 481 -32.53 -19.89 -5.63
C ALA A 481 -32.17 -20.33 -4.19
N GLY A 482 -31.34 -21.36 -4.03
CA GLY A 482 -30.91 -21.89 -2.72
C GLY A 482 -30.20 -20.89 -1.81
N LEU A 483 -29.67 -19.79 -2.36
CA LEU A 483 -29.07 -18.70 -1.59
C LEU A 483 -30.08 -18.00 -0.65
N PHE A 484 -31.38 -18.06 -0.96
CA PHE A 484 -32.43 -17.39 -0.21
C PHE A 484 -32.49 -17.86 1.26
N GLU A 485 -32.46 -19.17 1.48
CA GLU A 485 -32.50 -19.76 2.82
C GLU A 485 -31.23 -19.47 3.64
N ILE A 486 -30.09 -19.43 2.96
CA ILE A 486 -28.79 -19.14 3.59
C ILE A 486 -28.76 -17.68 4.07
N ALA A 487 -29.30 -16.75 3.27
CA ALA A 487 -29.37 -15.34 3.61
C ALA A 487 -30.18 -15.09 4.90
N ALA A 488 -31.23 -15.88 5.15
CA ALA A 488 -32.07 -15.75 6.35
C ALA A 488 -31.31 -16.06 7.66
N THR A 489 -30.23 -16.85 7.59
CA THR A 489 -29.44 -17.26 8.76
C THR A 489 -28.07 -16.57 8.86
N ALA A 490 -27.69 -15.77 7.86
CA ALA A 490 -26.36 -15.15 7.78
C ALA A 490 -26.19 -13.85 8.58
N GLY A 491 -27.27 -13.28 9.13
CA GLY A 491 -27.23 -12.06 9.94
C GLY A 491 -26.74 -10.83 9.17
N LEU A 492 -27.35 -10.58 8.00
CA LEU A 492 -26.95 -9.53 7.06
C LEU A 492 -27.64 -8.19 7.38
N THR A 493 -26.92 -7.27 8.02
CA THR A 493 -27.46 -5.93 8.36
C THR A 493 -27.80 -5.12 7.11
N SER A 494 -28.98 -4.48 7.11
CA SER A 494 -29.49 -3.67 5.98
C SER A 494 -29.66 -4.44 4.66
N ALA A 495 -29.84 -5.76 4.73
CA ALA A 495 -30.03 -6.58 3.53
C ALA A 495 -31.52 -6.71 3.17
N ARG A 496 -31.82 -6.53 1.89
CA ARG A 496 -33.11 -6.91 1.29
C ARG A 496 -32.91 -8.09 0.35
N VAL A 497 -33.60 -9.19 0.63
CA VAL A 497 -33.49 -10.44 -0.15
C VAL A 497 -34.73 -10.60 -1.03
N LYS A 498 -34.56 -10.85 -2.33
CA LYS A 498 -35.64 -11.14 -3.28
C LYS A 498 -35.29 -12.29 -4.21
N GLN A 499 -36.25 -13.15 -4.51
CA GLN A 499 -36.16 -14.08 -5.64
C GLN A 499 -36.70 -13.39 -6.90
N HIS A 500 -35.93 -13.43 -7.98
CA HIS A 500 -36.32 -12.92 -9.29
C HIS A 500 -37.03 -13.99 -10.11
N ALA A 501 -37.92 -13.57 -11.01
CA ALA A 501 -38.66 -14.46 -11.92
C ALA A 501 -37.76 -15.31 -12.83
N ASN A 502 -36.49 -14.93 -13.00
CA ASN A 502 -35.49 -15.67 -13.77
C ASN A 502 -34.79 -16.79 -12.97
N GLY A 503 -35.22 -17.06 -11.72
CA GLY A 503 -34.70 -18.13 -10.86
C GLY A 503 -33.48 -17.76 -10.01
N LEU A 504 -33.05 -16.49 -10.06
CA LEU A 504 -31.94 -15.98 -9.24
C LEU A 504 -32.44 -15.36 -7.94
N THR A 505 -31.66 -15.52 -6.88
CA THR A 505 -31.80 -14.77 -5.63
C THR A 505 -30.89 -13.55 -5.67
N VAL A 506 -31.42 -12.39 -5.26
CA VAL A 506 -30.71 -11.12 -5.16
C VAL A 506 -30.78 -10.61 -3.73
N ILE A 507 -29.61 -10.42 -3.11
CA ILE A 507 -29.44 -9.79 -1.80
C ILE A 507 -28.90 -8.39 -2.05
N THR A 508 -29.68 -7.36 -1.69
CA THR A 508 -29.29 -5.95 -1.86
C THR A 508 -28.86 -5.36 -0.52
N ARG A 509 -27.70 -4.70 -0.46
CA ARG A 509 -27.31 -3.84 0.66
C ARG A 509 -27.97 -2.48 0.50
N GLU A 510 -28.96 -2.19 1.33
CA GLU A 510 -29.76 -0.96 1.22
C GLU A 510 -29.22 0.18 2.09
N GLY A 511 -29.26 1.39 1.54
CA GLY A 511 -28.98 2.62 2.26
C GLY A 511 -27.54 2.76 2.77
N ALA A 512 -27.39 3.66 3.72
CA ALA A 512 -26.13 3.98 4.37
C ALA A 512 -25.67 2.87 5.32
N LEU A 513 -24.38 2.83 5.61
CA LEU A 513 -23.86 2.02 6.71
C LEU A 513 -24.38 2.58 8.04
N VAL A 514 -24.84 1.70 8.93
CA VAL A 514 -25.33 2.10 10.25
C VAL A 514 -24.20 2.79 11.02
N GLY A 515 -24.43 4.04 11.44
CA GLY A 515 -23.43 4.87 12.12
C GLY A 515 -22.54 5.71 11.19
N SER A 516 -22.70 5.61 9.87
CA SER A 516 -22.05 6.54 8.93
C SER A 516 -22.80 7.85 8.79
N ALA A 517 -22.10 8.90 8.33
CA ALA A 517 -22.67 10.22 8.11
C ALA A 517 -22.24 10.84 6.77
N ASN A 518 -23.14 11.64 6.17
CA ASN A 518 -22.80 12.51 5.04
C ASN A 518 -22.04 13.77 5.52
N TYR A 519 -21.27 14.39 4.64
CA TYR A 519 -20.62 15.68 4.87
C TYR A 519 -20.89 16.63 3.71
N GLN A 520 -21.39 17.84 4.00
CA GLN A 520 -21.86 18.78 2.98
C GLN A 520 -20.77 19.78 2.53
N GLY A 521 -19.53 19.63 3.00
CA GLY A 521 -18.45 20.58 2.71
C GLY A 521 -18.60 21.91 3.45
N ASP A 522 -19.38 21.92 4.53
CA ASP A 522 -19.88 23.10 5.26
C ASP A 522 -19.15 23.38 6.57
N TRP A 523 -18.13 22.60 6.91
CA TRP A 523 -17.43 22.66 8.19
C TRP A 523 -18.33 22.40 9.40
N VAL A 524 -19.32 21.52 9.25
CA VAL A 524 -20.13 21.00 10.35
C VAL A 524 -19.67 19.59 10.72
N ALA A 525 -19.65 19.30 12.03
CA ALA A 525 -19.26 17.98 12.53
C ALA A 525 -20.26 16.90 12.10
N GLY A 526 -19.79 15.92 11.31
CA GLY A 526 -20.60 14.81 10.81
C GLY A 526 -20.80 13.66 11.80
N ASN A 527 -19.93 13.51 12.81
CA ASN A 527 -19.98 12.41 13.80
C ASN A 527 -20.08 10.99 13.18
N ASP A 528 -19.34 10.71 12.11
CA ASP A 528 -19.29 9.36 11.53
C ASP A 528 -18.64 8.38 12.53
N ALA A 529 -19.44 7.46 13.07
CA ALA A 529 -19.04 6.56 14.14
C ALA A 529 -18.21 5.36 13.65
N LEU A 530 -18.25 5.05 12.35
CA LEU A 530 -17.54 3.90 11.78
C LEU A 530 -16.07 4.21 11.47
N VAL A 531 -15.74 5.48 11.27
CA VAL A 531 -14.35 5.90 11.10
C VAL A 531 -13.66 5.86 12.45
N LYS A 532 -12.98 4.76 12.80
CA LYS A 532 -12.31 4.54 14.08
C LYS A 532 -10.91 3.99 13.90
N ALA A 533 -9.98 4.44 14.74
CA ALA A 533 -8.65 3.83 14.81
C ALA A 533 -8.74 2.37 15.35
N PRO A 534 -7.91 1.45 14.83
CA PRO A 534 -6.91 1.70 13.81
C PRO A 534 -7.48 1.70 12.38
N LEU A 535 -6.89 2.51 11.49
CA LEU A 535 -7.34 2.65 10.10
C LEU A 535 -6.30 2.09 9.11
N GLY A 536 -6.74 1.33 8.11
CA GLY A 536 -5.91 0.85 7.00
C GLY A 536 -6.43 1.26 5.63
N VAL A 537 -5.60 1.20 4.60
CA VAL A 537 -5.90 1.65 3.23
C VAL A 537 -6.96 0.76 2.60
N LEU A 538 -8.04 1.39 2.13
CA LEU A 538 -9.13 0.76 1.41
C LEU A 538 -8.89 0.78 -0.11
N TRP A 539 -8.54 1.96 -0.63
CA TRP A 539 -8.17 2.17 -2.02
C TRP A 539 -7.25 3.37 -2.17
N PHE A 540 -6.51 3.43 -3.29
CA PHE A 540 -5.75 4.61 -3.67
C PHE A 540 -5.61 4.80 -5.19
N ASP A 541 -5.53 6.07 -5.63
CA ASP A 541 -5.41 6.45 -7.03
C ASP A 541 -4.99 7.94 -7.19
N ASP A 542 -4.32 8.33 -8.28
CA ASP A 542 -3.93 9.73 -8.56
C ASP A 542 -4.88 10.47 -9.51
N THR A 543 -6.00 9.84 -9.89
CA THR A 543 -7.06 10.41 -10.74
C THR A 543 -7.79 11.60 -10.12
N LEU A 544 -7.86 11.67 -8.79
CA LEU A 544 -8.57 12.68 -8.00
C LEU A 544 -7.64 13.78 -7.50
N GLY A 545 -6.68 14.18 -8.33
CA GLY A 545 -5.77 15.28 -8.07
C GLY A 545 -6.46 16.64 -8.16
N HIS A 546 -6.26 17.43 -7.12
CA HIS A 546 -6.78 18.78 -7.01
C HIS A 546 -5.66 19.74 -6.57
N PHE A 547 -5.81 20.98 -6.97
CA PHE A 547 -5.00 22.08 -6.47
C PHE A 547 -5.08 22.18 -4.95
N LYS A 548 -3.93 22.43 -4.31
CA LYS A 548 -3.79 22.39 -2.85
C LYS A 548 -4.68 23.36 -2.05
N ARG A 549 -5.38 24.29 -2.72
CA ARG A 549 -6.26 25.30 -2.10
C ARG A 549 -7.71 25.22 -2.62
N SER A 550 -8.11 24.08 -3.16
CA SER A 550 -9.47 23.85 -3.67
C SER A 550 -10.53 23.78 -2.55
N PRO A 551 -11.82 24.00 -2.86
CA PRO A 551 -12.93 23.90 -1.91
C PRO A 551 -12.99 22.55 -1.17
N GLN A 552 -13.72 22.52 -0.04
CA GLN A 552 -14.03 21.25 0.63
C GLN A 552 -14.87 20.35 -0.28
N PRO A 553 -14.51 19.06 -0.40
CA PRO A 553 -15.37 18.09 -1.06
C PRO A 553 -16.61 17.80 -0.21
N LYS A 554 -17.68 17.40 -0.88
CA LYS A 554 -18.89 16.85 -0.26
C LYS A 554 -18.86 15.33 -0.35
N PHE A 555 -19.46 14.66 0.62
CA PHE A 555 -19.60 13.20 0.68
C PHE A 555 -21.06 12.90 0.97
N VAL A 556 -21.80 12.53 -0.06
CA VAL A 556 -23.25 12.35 -0.01
C VAL A 556 -23.59 11.01 -0.63
N ASP A 557 -24.19 10.13 0.18
CA ASP A 557 -24.74 8.85 -0.23
C ASP A 557 -23.74 7.95 -1.00
N GLY A 558 -22.49 7.93 -0.51
CA GLY A 558 -21.41 7.14 -1.09
C GLY A 558 -20.74 7.79 -2.30
N VAL A 559 -21.02 9.07 -2.58
CA VAL A 559 -20.41 9.84 -3.67
C VAL A 559 -19.62 11.01 -3.12
N MET A 560 -18.34 11.08 -3.48
CA MET A 560 -17.49 12.24 -3.28
C MET A 560 -17.69 13.22 -4.44
N ILE A 561 -18.02 14.46 -4.10
CA ILE A 561 -18.25 15.56 -5.04
C ILE A 561 -17.21 16.63 -4.75
N SER A 562 -16.23 16.75 -5.62
CA SER A 562 -15.13 17.70 -5.49
C SER A 562 -15.14 18.69 -6.64
N THR A 563 -14.52 19.84 -6.42
CA THR A 563 -14.41 20.91 -7.42
C THR A 563 -12.99 21.41 -7.38
N ASP A 564 -12.29 21.41 -8.52
CA ASP A 564 -10.92 21.90 -8.56
C ASP A 564 -10.84 23.40 -8.89
N LYS A 565 -9.65 23.98 -8.74
CA LYS A 565 -9.29 25.31 -9.23
C LYS A 565 -8.45 25.20 -10.48
N ASP A 566 -8.77 25.99 -11.49
CA ASP A 566 -7.94 26.13 -12.69
C ASP A 566 -6.71 27.01 -12.39
N TRP A 567 -5.71 26.38 -11.77
CA TRP A 567 -4.48 27.05 -11.35
C TRP A 567 -3.45 27.21 -12.47
N LEU A 568 -3.71 26.60 -13.64
CA LEU A 568 -2.84 26.66 -14.82
C LEU A 568 -3.26 27.76 -15.81
N ASP A 569 -4.51 28.24 -15.74
CA ASP A 569 -5.00 29.36 -16.56
C ASP A 569 -4.13 30.62 -16.42
N ALA A 570 -3.51 31.00 -17.54
CA ALA A 570 -2.61 32.14 -17.60
C ALA A 570 -3.30 33.50 -17.48
N THR A 571 -4.62 33.55 -17.69
CA THR A 571 -5.40 34.80 -17.69
C THR A 571 -5.72 35.29 -16.26
N ASN A 572 -5.60 34.43 -15.26
CA ASN A 572 -5.93 34.72 -13.85
C ASN A 572 -4.77 35.36 -13.05
N ARG A 573 -3.71 35.85 -13.72
CA ARG A 573 -2.41 36.18 -13.11
C ARG A 573 -2.23 37.62 -12.58
N LYS A 574 -3.30 38.37 -12.31
CA LYS A 574 -3.18 39.74 -11.76
C LYS A 574 -3.28 39.73 -10.22
N GLY A 575 -2.14 39.71 -9.53
CA GLY A 575 -2.09 39.93 -8.06
C GLY A 575 -2.17 38.67 -7.18
N LYS A 576 -2.79 38.79 -5.99
CA LYS A 576 -2.87 37.71 -4.98
C LYS A 576 -3.71 36.53 -5.51
N VAL A 577 -3.02 35.47 -5.94
CA VAL A 577 -3.46 34.07 -6.20
C VAL A 577 -4.96 33.79 -6.05
N ASP A 578 -5.69 33.92 -7.16
CA ASP A 578 -7.15 33.92 -7.22
C ASP A 578 -7.56 33.17 -8.50
N TYR A 579 -8.26 32.04 -8.37
CA TYR A 579 -8.49 31.08 -9.46
C TYR A 579 -9.99 30.81 -9.68
N ARG A 580 -10.39 30.53 -10.92
CA ARG A 580 -11.73 30.03 -11.24
C ARG A 580 -11.88 28.57 -10.85
N LEU A 581 -13.11 28.14 -10.60
CA LEU A 581 -13.42 26.72 -10.39
C LEU A 581 -13.55 25.99 -11.72
N GLN A 582 -13.20 24.71 -11.69
CA GLN A 582 -13.55 23.75 -12.74
C GLN A 582 -14.89 23.08 -12.42
N PRO A 583 -15.56 22.44 -13.40
CA PRO A 583 -16.76 21.66 -13.14
C PRO A 583 -16.55 20.58 -12.05
N SER A 584 -17.62 20.25 -11.33
CA SER A 584 -17.57 19.23 -10.28
C SER A 584 -17.21 17.85 -10.83
N VAL A 585 -16.32 17.16 -10.11
CA VAL A 585 -15.98 15.76 -10.31
C VAL A 585 -16.79 14.93 -9.32
N PHE A 586 -17.46 13.89 -9.82
CA PHE A 586 -18.21 12.92 -9.02
C PHE A 586 -17.42 11.62 -8.99
N SER A 587 -17.20 11.05 -7.81
CA SER A 587 -16.43 9.82 -7.64
C SER A 587 -17.03 8.93 -6.56
N ASP A 588 -16.89 7.62 -6.70
CA ASP A 588 -17.37 6.66 -5.70
C ASP A 588 -16.43 6.64 -4.49
N VAL A 589 -16.99 6.81 -3.29
CA VAL A 589 -16.24 6.90 -2.03
C VAL A 589 -15.48 5.61 -1.70
N TYR A 590 -15.98 4.46 -2.15
CA TYR A 590 -15.47 3.14 -1.73
C TYR A 590 -14.44 2.56 -2.69
N THR A 591 -14.36 3.10 -3.90
CA THR A 591 -13.47 2.59 -4.96
C THR A 591 -12.57 3.66 -5.58
N GLY A 592 -12.81 4.95 -5.29
CA GLY A 592 -12.09 6.08 -5.87
C GLY A 592 -12.38 6.32 -7.35
N ARG A 593 -13.25 5.52 -7.96
CA ARG A 593 -13.56 5.61 -9.39
C ARG A 593 -14.32 6.90 -9.69
N VAL A 594 -13.84 7.66 -10.66
CA VAL A 594 -14.60 8.78 -11.25
C VAL A 594 -15.85 8.24 -11.96
N LEU A 595 -17.00 8.78 -11.61
CA LEU A 595 -18.30 8.38 -12.13
C LEU A 595 -18.55 8.98 -13.51
N ASP A 596 -19.15 8.20 -14.39
CA ASP A 596 -19.54 8.64 -15.72
C ASP A 596 -20.68 9.67 -15.67
N PRO A 597 -20.84 10.54 -16.68
CA PRO A 597 -21.77 11.68 -16.64
C PRO A 597 -23.24 11.35 -16.38
N TYR A 598 -23.65 10.10 -16.60
CA TYR A 598 -25.03 9.64 -16.43
C TYR A 598 -25.26 8.84 -15.15
N GLU A 599 -24.19 8.50 -14.42
CA GLU A 599 -24.33 7.89 -13.10
C GLU A 599 -24.76 8.96 -12.09
N VAL A 600 -25.56 8.55 -11.10
CA VAL A 600 -26.10 9.38 -10.01
C VAL A 600 -26.78 10.69 -10.47
N PRO A 601 -27.76 10.60 -11.38
CA PRO A 601 -28.38 11.78 -12.02
C PRO A 601 -29.01 12.74 -11.01
N GLU A 602 -29.58 12.24 -9.92
CA GLU A 602 -30.18 13.07 -8.86
C GLU A 602 -29.13 13.95 -8.17
N LEU A 603 -27.99 13.36 -7.78
CA LEU A 603 -26.88 14.10 -7.17
C LEU A 603 -26.25 15.07 -8.16
N ARG A 604 -26.14 14.71 -9.44
CA ARG A 604 -25.65 15.63 -10.48
C ARG A 604 -26.57 16.82 -10.66
N GLN A 605 -27.88 16.62 -10.70
CA GLN A 605 -28.85 17.71 -10.79
C GLN A 605 -28.70 18.68 -9.62
N GLN A 606 -28.44 18.16 -8.42
CA GLN A 606 -28.28 18.96 -7.21
C GLN A 606 -26.93 19.69 -7.13
N PHE A 607 -25.83 19.04 -7.49
CA PHE A 607 -24.48 19.50 -7.13
C PHE A 607 -23.57 19.90 -8.33
N SER A 608 -24.05 19.82 -9.57
CA SER A 608 -23.25 20.23 -10.74
C SER A 608 -23.25 21.75 -10.97
N LYS A 609 -24.16 22.50 -10.35
CA LYS A 609 -24.24 23.96 -10.50
C LYS A 609 -23.19 24.63 -9.62
N VAL A 610 -21.99 24.82 -10.16
CA VAL A 610 -20.89 25.55 -9.54
C VAL A 610 -20.56 26.78 -10.38
N ASP A 611 -20.27 27.90 -9.72
CA ASP A 611 -19.82 29.11 -10.41
C ASP A 611 -18.37 28.95 -10.87
N VAL A 612 -18.22 28.66 -12.17
CA VAL A 612 -16.92 28.52 -12.84
C VAL A 612 -16.41 29.82 -13.44
N THR A 613 -17.15 30.93 -13.29
CA THR A 613 -16.85 32.21 -13.94
C THR A 613 -16.19 33.18 -12.98
N THR A 614 -16.64 33.21 -11.72
CA THR A 614 -16.10 34.12 -10.72
C THR A 614 -14.80 33.60 -10.14
N ILE A 615 -13.92 34.56 -9.88
CA ILE A 615 -12.68 34.33 -9.15
C ILE A 615 -13.03 33.92 -7.72
N GLN A 616 -12.46 32.80 -7.27
CA GLN A 616 -12.63 32.31 -5.91
C GLN A 616 -11.52 32.78 -4.98
N PRO A 617 -11.78 32.82 -3.66
CA PRO A 617 -10.76 33.16 -2.67
C PRO A 617 -9.53 32.25 -2.81
N GLY A 618 -8.33 32.83 -2.70
CA GLY A 618 -7.07 32.08 -2.73
C GLY A 618 -6.98 30.89 -1.75
N GLN A 619 -7.73 30.87 -0.65
CA GLN A 619 -7.80 29.75 0.30
C GLN A 619 -9.18 29.67 0.98
N TYR A 620 -9.68 28.45 1.22
CA TYR A 620 -10.87 28.19 2.04
C TYR A 620 -10.45 27.82 3.47
N ARG A 621 -11.18 28.24 4.51
CA ARG A 621 -10.87 27.88 5.90
C ARG A 621 -12.15 27.60 6.68
N PRO A 622 -12.09 26.77 7.74
CA PRO A 622 -13.16 26.71 8.72
C PRO A 622 -13.44 28.10 9.30
N PRO A 623 -14.69 28.48 9.58
CA PRO A 623 -15.03 29.80 10.13
C PRO A 623 -14.30 30.16 11.42
N THR A 624 -13.89 29.15 12.20
CA THR A 624 -13.20 29.30 13.49
C THR A 624 -11.68 29.46 13.35
N GLN A 625 -11.10 29.21 12.18
CA GLN A 625 -9.65 29.27 11.98
C GLN A 625 -9.20 30.70 11.69
N LYS A 626 -8.36 31.26 12.56
CA LYS A 626 -7.66 32.54 12.33
C LYS A 626 -6.74 32.45 11.10
N ASP A 627 -6.43 33.59 10.47
CA ASP A 627 -5.52 33.64 9.32
C ASP A 627 -4.03 33.45 9.72
N ALA A 628 -3.71 32.28 10.26
CA ALA A 628 -2.37 31.85 10.63
C ALA A 628 -1.84 30.81 9.63
N TRP A 629 -0.58 30.97 9.22
CA TRP A 629 0.14 30.02 8.35
C TRP A 629 0.82 28.87 9.12
N LYS A 630 0.93 29.04 10.44
CA LYS A 630 1.42 28.05 11.43
C LYS A 630 0.53 28.13 12.68
N PRO A 631 -0.72 27.68 12.62
CA PRO A 631 -1.60 27.65 13.79
C PRO A 631 -0.99 26.82 14.93
N ALA A 632 -1.24 27.26 16.17
CA ALA A 632 -0.80 26.57 17.38
C ALA A 632 -1.37 25.14 17.47
N PRO A 633 -0.76 24.26 18.29
CA PRO A 633 -1.32 22.95 18.55
C PRO A 633 -2.78 23.03 19.01
N PRO A 634 -3.69 22.25 18.38
CA PRO A 634 -5.09 22.27 18.73
C PRO A 634 -5.34 21.67 20.12
N VAL A 635 -6.31 22.26 20.83
CA VAL A 635 -6.83 21.76 22.11
C VAL A 635 -8.33 21.55 21.93
N ALA A 636 -8.81 20.31 22.10
CA ALA A 636 -10.21 19.94 21.84
C ALA A 636 -10.85 19.33 23.09
N GLY A 637 -11.21 20.21 24.04
CA GLY A 637 -11.87 19.85 25.29
C GLY A 637 -10.92 19.25 26.33
N VAL A 638 -11.47 18.41 27.22
CA VAL A 638 -10.77 17.78 28.34
C VAL A 638 -10.73 16.27 28.14
N ARG A 639 -9.60 15.63 28.50
CA ARG A 639 -9.46 14.17 28.57
C ARG A 639 -9.17 13.71 30.00
N THR A 640 -9.37 12.43 30.26
CA THR A 640 -8.81 11.76 31.45
C THR A 640 -7.45 11.23 31.03
N ASN A 641 -6.37 11.65 31.70
CA ASN A 641 -5.04 11.15 31.43
C ASN A 641 -5.01 9.62 31.64
N PRO A 642 -4.60 8.81 30.66
CA PRO A 642 -4.67 7.36 30.75
C PRO A 642 -3.65 6.75 31.72
N LEU A 643 -2.65 7.54 32.14
CA LEU A 643 -1.63 7.11 33.10
C LEU A 643 -2.05 7.41 34.54
N THR A 644 -2.58 8.60 34.81
CA THR A 644 -2.82 9.11 36.18
C THR A 644 -4.29 9.14 36.60
N GLY A 645 -5.24 9.06 35.65
CA GLY A 645 -6.66 9.24 35.92
C GLY A 645 -7.10 10.70 36.14
N GLU A 646 -6.16 11.66 36.15
CA GLU A 646 -6.45 13.08 36.33
C GLU A 646 -7.06 13.71 35.07
N LYS A 647 -7.86 14.77 35.22
CA LYS A 647 -8.41 15.53 34.09
C LYS A 647 -7.38 16.52 33.57
N GLU A 648 -7.20 16.59 32.26
CA GLU A 648 -6.28 17.53 31.61
C GLU A 648 -6.82 18.04 30.27
N PRO A 649 -6.36 19.20 29.77
CA PRO A 649 -6.68 19.64 28.42
C PRO A 649 -6.26 18.58 27.40
N ARG A 650 -7.15 18.28 26.46
CA ARG A 650 -6.85 17.36 25.36
C ARG A 650 -6.05 18.12 24.29
N ALA A 651 -4.73 18.12 24.44
CA ALA A 651 -3.79 18.71 23.48
C ALA A 651 -3.25 17.65 22.52
N PHE A 652 -3.14 17.99 21.23
CA PHE A 652 -2.62 17.08 20.21
C PHE A 652 -1.20 17.48 19.79
N PRO A 653 -0.23 16.55 19.76
CA PRO A 653 1.05 16.80 19.10
C PRO A 653 0.82 17.21 17.65
N LYS A 654 1.26 18.40 17.29
CA LYS A 654 1.21 18.94 15.94
C LYS A 654 2.50 19.68 15.64
N SER A 655 3.21 19.24 14.59
CA SER A 655 4.47 19.86 14.19
C SER A 655 4.26 21.08 13.29
N TYR A 656 3.85 20.86 12.04
CA TYR A 656 3.63 21.93 11.06
C TYR A 656 2.45 21.61 10.12
N GLY A 657 1.69 22.64 9.76
CA GLY A 657 0.63 22.55 8.77
C GLY A 657 -0.12 23.88 8.66
N CYS A 658 -0.55 24.26 7.46
CA CYS A 658 -1.30 25.50 7.26
C CYS A 658 -2.77 25.40 7.70
N ASP A 659 -3.32 24.18 7.79
CA ASP A 659 -4.62 23.98 8.40
C ASP A 659 -4.52 24.01 9.93
N GLY A 660 -5.53 24.58 10.58
CA GLY A 660 -5.67 24.53 12.04
C GLY A 660 -6.01 23.14 12.55
N GLY A 661 -6.52 22.29 11.66
CA GLY A 661 -7.26 21.08 11.96
C GLY A 661 -8.77 21.36 12.05
N PHE A 662 -9.57 20.30 11.98
CA PHE A 662 -11.02 20.37 12.10
C PHE A 662 -11.57 19.25 12.99
N ASP A 663 -12.53 19.61 13.83
CA ASP A 663 -13.18 18.69 14.77
C ASP A 663 -14.49 18.17 14.16
N TYR A 664 -14.49 16.91 13.72
CA TYR A 664 -15.67 16.22 13.22
C TYR A 664 -16.51 15.57 14.34
N GLY A 665 -16.23 15.87 15.59
CA GLY A 665 -16.96 15.45 16.78
C GLY A 665 -16.37 14.20 17.44
N MET A 666 -16.14 13.10 16.72
CA MET A 666 -15.39 11.93 17.24
C MET A 666 -13.92 11.91 16.81
N LEU A 667 -13.65 12.40 15.60
CA LEU A 667 -12.30 12.54 15.05
C LEU A 667 -11.90 14.00 14.94
N TYR A 668 -10.63 14.26 15.19
CA TYR A 668 -9.99 15.51 14.84
C TYR A 668 -8.99 15.24 13.71
N THR A 669 -9.09 15.93 12.58
CA THR A 669 -8.18 15.75 11.44
C THR A 669 -7.35 17.00 11.21
N MET A 670 -6.10 16.85 10.80
CA MET A 670 -5.17 17.97 10.65
C MET A 670 -3.96 17.61 9.80
N ARG A 671 -3.20 18.62 9.39
CA ARG A 671 -1.82 18.47 8.95
C ARG A 671 -0.86 18.60 10.12
N SER A 672 -0.09 17.54 10.35
CA SER A 672 1.05 17.51 11.25
C SER A 672 2.25 16.94 10.50
N GLY A 673 2.89 17.80 9.70
CA GLY A 673 3.91 17.43 8.70
C GLY A 673 3.30 16.74 7.48
N THR A 674 2.60 15.64 7.69
CA THR A 674 1.82 14.87 6.73
C THR A 674 0.32 14.92 7.11
N ALA A 675 -0.54 14.26 6.34
CA ALA A 675 -1.94 14.06 6.76
C ALA A 675 -1.99 13.31 8.11
N ALA A 676 -2.83 13.74 9.06
CA ALA A 676 -2.90 13.15 10.39
C ALA A 676 -4.30 13.24 10.99
N PHE A 677 -4.57 12.39 11.97
CA PHE A 677 -5.81 12.42 12.73
C PHE A 677 -5.59 12.00 14.19
N TYR A 678 -6.59 12.34 15.02
CA TYR A 678 -6.70 11.93 16.42
C TYR A 678 -8.12 11.40 16.65
N ASP A 679 -8.23 10.19 17.18
CA ASP A 679 -9.49 9.58 17.59
C ASP A 679 -9.78 9.91 19.06
N LYS A 680 -10.82 10.71 19.31
CA LYS A 680 -11.16 11.17 20.66
C LYS A 680 -11.84 10.11 21.52
N ARG A 681 -12.33 9.01 20.94
CA ARG A 681 -12.97 7.92 21.71
C ARG A 681 -11.96 7.12 22.50
N VAL A 682 -10.79 6.91 21.91
CA VAL A 682 -9.70 6.12 22.50
C VAL A 682 -8.55 7.01 22.95
N ASP A 683 -8.66 8.32 22.79
CA ASP A 683 -7.57 9.29 22.88
C ASP A 683 -6.33 8.72 22.17
N SER A 684 -6.31 8.62 20.85
CA SER A 684 -5.31 7.79 20.17
C SER A 684 -3.85 8.28 20.24
N GLY A 685 -3.62 9.54 20.61
CA GLY A 685 -2.44 10.27 20.18
C GLY A 685 -2.54 10.68 18.70
N THR A 686 -1.57 11.44 18.19
CA THR A 686 -1.56 11.84 16.78
C THR A 686 -1.08 10.69 15.89
N ILE A 687 -2.00 10.16 15.09
CA ILE A 687 -1.70 9.13 14.08
C ILE A 687 -1.42 9.85 12.75
N HIS A 688 -0.29 9.52 12.13
CA HIS A 688 0.12 10.13 10.87
C HIS A 688 -0.17 9.18 9.71
N ILE A 689 -0.88 9.67 8.70
CA ILE A 689 -1.03 9.04 7.40
C ILE A 689 0.16 9.53 6.57
N SER A 690 1.26 8.78 6.65
CA SER A 690 2.48 9.15 5.95
C SER A 690 2.42 8.83 4.46
N GLY A 691 3.00 9.71 3.65
CA GLY A 691 2.99 9.61 2.20
C GLY A 691 2.24 10.75 1.53
N PRO A 692 0.92 10.90 1.76
CA PRO A 692 0.12 11.97 1.19
C PRO A 692 0.20 13.25 2.04
N ARG A 693 0.02 14.39 1.38
CA ARG A 693 -0.11 15.69 2.03
C ARG A 693 -1.55 16.13 1.94
N SER A 694 -2.13 16.61 3.04
CA SER A 694 -3.40 17.35 2.99
C SER A 694 -3.22 18.70 2.29
N GLY A 695 -4.34 19.30 1.87
CA GLY A 695 -4.35 20.65 1.31
C GLY A 695 -3.82 21.71 2.28
N CYS A 696 -3.75 22.96 1.82
CA CYS A 696 -3.57 24.11 2.73
C CYS A 696 -4.78 24.32 3.65
N THR A 697 -5.85 23.60 3.40
CA THR A 697 -7.01 23.42 4.26
C THR A 697 -7.19 21.91 4.47
N SER A 698 -7.60 21.49 5.68
CA SER A 698 -7.74 20.07 5.97
C SER A 698 -8.70 19.44 4.97
N SER A 699 -8.19 18.53 4.14
CA SER A 699 -8.95 17.76 3.14
C SER A 699 -9.25 16.35 3.64
N ILE A 700 -9.01 16.08 4.93
CA ILE A 700 -9.13 14.76 5.55
C ILE A 700 -10.51 14.68 6.21
N VAL A 701 -11.42 13.91 5.63
CA VAL A 701 -12.85 13.96 5.96
C VAL A 701 -13.40 12.58 6.33
N PRO A 702 -13.84 12.36 7.58
CA PRO A 702 -14.59 11.17 7.96
C PRO A 702 -16.04 11.29 7.46
N ALA A 703 -16.43 10.44 6.51
CA ALA A 703 -17.78 10.42 5.96
C ALA A 703 -18.08 9.08 5.27
N ASN A 704 -19.37 8.72 5.20
CA ASN A 704 -19.88 7.49 4.59
C ASN A 704 -19.19 6.20 5.09
N GLY A 705 -18.69 6.23 6.33
CA GLY A 705 -18.08 5.11 7.03
C GLY A 705 -16.57 4.93 6.78
N VAL A 706 -15.92 5.84 6.07
CA VAL A 706 -14.48 5.78 5.75
C VAL A 706 -13.79 7.14 5.99
N LEU A 707 -12.48 7.13 6.21
CA LEU A 707 -11.67 8.35 6.27
C LEU A 707 -11.18 8.70 4.87
N ASN A 708 -11.76 9.73 4.26
CA ASN A 708 -11.43 10.18 2.91
C ASN A 708 -10.24 11.14 2.94
N VAL A 709 -9.27 10.92 2.07
CA VAL A 709 -8.07 11.76 1.89
C VAL A 709 -7.90 12.08 0.40
N PRO A 710 -8.75 12.95 -0.17
CA PRO A 710 -8.58 13.46 -1.53
C PRO A 710 -7.25 14.19 -1.70
N TYR A 711 -6.72 14.14 -2.92
CA TYR A 711 -5.35 14.53 -3.24
C TYR A 711 -5.22 16.03 -3.52
N PHE A 712 -5.10 16.84 -2.47
CA PHE A 712 -5.00 18.30 -2.55
C PHE A 712 -3.54 18.77 -2.56
N TYR A 713 -2.81 18.42 -3.62
CA TYR A 713 -1.37 18.67 -3.70
C TYR A 713 -0.92 19.45 -4.93
N GLU A 714 -1.72 19.46 -6.00
CA GLU A 714 -1.28 20.09 -7.25
C GLU A 714 -0.91 21.56 -7.04
N GLY A 715 0.02 22.04 -7.85
CA GLY A 715 0.68 23.34 -7.64
C GLY A 715 1.72 23.36 -6.53
N CYS A 716 2.22 22.20 -6.09
CA CYS A 716 3.31 22.07 -5.12
C CYS A 716 4.51 21.23 -5.63
N SER A 717 5.70 21.61 -5.19
CA SER A 717 6.99 20.97 -5.55
C SER A 717 7.66 20.24 -4.38
N CYS A 718 6.99 20.11 -3.24
CA CYS A 718 7.44 19.23 -2.15
C CYS A 718 7.63 17.79 -2.66
N SER A 719 8.23 16.95 -1.83
CA SER A 719 8.58 15.58 -2.23
C SER A 719 8.06 14.59 -1.19
N TYR A 720 6.76 14.75 -0.91
CA TYR A 720 5.99 13.78 -0.16
C TYR A 720 5.83 12.50 -1.01
N PRO A 721 6.15 11.31 -0.50
CA PRO A 721 6.39 10.16 -1.37
C PRO A 721 5.13 9.71 -2.12
N LEU A 722 3.94 9.84 -1.56
CA LEU A 722 2.70 9.33 -2.16
C LEU A 722 1.74 10.46 -2.57
N PRO A 723 2.00 11.13 -3.70
CA PRO A 723 1.14 12.18 -4.23
C PRO A 723 -0.12 11.61 -4.89
N MET A 724 -1.05 11.05 -4.09
CA MET A 724 -2.29 10.42 -4.57
C MET A 724 -3.41 10.50 -3.55
N ALA A 725 -4.64 10.23 -3.99
CA ALA A 725 -5.83 10.18 -3.15
C ALA A 725 -5.96 8.78 -2.54
N LEU A 726 -6.58 8.70 -1.36
CA LEU A 726 -6.93 7.43 -0.74
C LEU A 726 -8.19 7.54 0.12
N ALA A 727 -8.75 6.39 0.46
CA ALA A 727 -9.64 6.25 1.61
C ALA A 727 -9.09 5.18 2.57
N LEU A 728 -9.40 5.33 3.86
CA LEU A 728 -9.04 4.37 4.89
C LEU A 728 -10.30 3.81 5.56
N VAL A 729 -10.26 2.53 5.93
CA VAL A 729 -11.32 1.80 6.62
C VAL A 729 -10.86 1.34 8.00
N SER A 730 -11.79 1.29 8.95
CA SER A 730 -11.55 0.76 10.30
C SER A 730 -11.15 -0.71 10.25
N LEU A 731 -10.06 -1.03 10.93
CA LEU A 731 -9.52 -2.39 11.06
C LEU A 731 -9.62 -2.85 12.52
N PRO A 732 -9.56 -4.18 12.77
CA PRO A 732 -9.58 -4.70 14.13
C PRO A 732 -8.43 -4.13 15.00
N PRO A 733 -8.60 -4.00 16.32
CA PRO A 733 -7.55 -3.51 17.23
C PRO A 733 -6.24 -4.32 17.22
N THR A 734 -6.24 -5.52 16.62
CA THR A 734 -5.04 -6.33 16.39
C THR A 734 -4.16 -5.80 15.24
N PHE A 735 -4.69 -4.97 14.33
CA PHE A 735 -3.92 -4.33 13.27
C PHE A 735 -2.92 -3.33 13.88
N GLU A 736 -1.70 -3.28 13.37
CA GLU A 736 -0.64 -2.42 13.87
C GLU A 736 -0.77 -0.99 13.35
N GLN A 737 -0.85 -0.05 14.28
CA GLN A 737 -0.86 1.38 14.01
C GLN A 737 -0.28 2.11 15.21
N TRP A 738 0.62 3.06 14.95
CA TRP A 738 1.35 3.79 15.97
C TRP A 738 1.01 5.28 15.96
N ALA A 739 1.08 5.89 17.14
CA ALA A 739 0.80 7.30 17.33
C ALA A 739 1.94 7.97 18.10
N ALA A 740 2.01 9.30 17.95
CA ALA A 740 2.80 10.14 18.85
C ALA A 740 1.85 10.68 19.92
N TRP A 741 2.06 10.33 21.20
CA TRP A 741 1.16 10.72 22.27
C TRP A 741 1.33 12.18 22.70
N GLY A 742 2.57 12.64 22.76
CA GLY A 742 2.97 13.92 23.33
C GLY A 742 3.85 13.75 24.56
N LYS A 743 4.75 14.72 24.76
CA LYS A 743 5.64 14.76 25.93
C LYS A 743 4.84 15.09 27.18
N VAL A 744 4.95 14.24 28.19
CA VAL A 744 4.49 14.51 29.56
C VAL A 744 5.72 14.45 30.47
N PRO A 745 6.09 15.55 31.15
CA PRO A 745 7.28 15.58 31.99
C PRO A 745 7.22 14.56 33.13
N ALA A 746 8.36 13.98 33.49
CA ALA A 746 8.44 13.03 34.61
C ALA A 746 7.90 13.63 35.93
N THR A 747 8.12 14.93 36.15
CA THR A 747 7.61 15.66 37.33
C THR A 747 6.08 15.71 37.41
N THR A 748 5.38 15.63 36.27
CA THR A 748 3.91 15.56 36.23
C THR A 748 3.40 14.17 36.59
N LEU A 749 4.21 13.13 36.36
CA LEU A 749 3.84 11.74 36.59
C LEU A 749 4.29 11.21 37.96
N ALA A 750 5.19 11.94 38.64
CA ALA A 750 5.84 11.51 39.87
C ALA A 750 4.83 11.04 40.94
N GLY A 751 4.92 9.77 41.33
CA GLY A 751 4.03 9.11 42.29
C GLY A 751 2.53 9.06 41.93
N LYS A 752 2.17 9.28 40.66
CA LYS A 752 0.77 9.41 40.21
C LYS A 752 0.32 8.34 39.22
N ILE A 753 1.22 7.53 38.69
CA ILE A 753 0.87 6.54 37.65
C ILE A 753 0.02 5.43 38.28
N GLU A 754 -1.20 5.23 37.76
CA GLU A 754 -2.13 4.16 38.15
C GLU A 754 -2.26 3.08 37.06
N ARG A 755 -1.94 3.42 35.81
CA ARG A 755 -2.01 2.48 34.68
C ARG A 755 -0.92 2.77 33.66
N LEU A 756 -0.26 1.73 33.17
CA LEU A 756 0.83 1.85 32.20
C LEU A 756 1.00 0.56 31.41
N GLY A 757 1.25 0.68 30.11
CA GLY A 757 1.85 -0.39 29.31
C GLY A 757 3.23 0.05 28.83
N ILE A 758 4.22 -0.84 28.92
CA ILE A 758 5.53 -0.67 28.28
C ILE A 758 5.63 -1.71 27.18
N ASN A 759 5.89 -1.27 25.95
CA ASN A 759 6.14 -2.13 24.81
C ASN A 759 7.61 -2.00 24.38
N PHE A 760 8.41 -3.03 24.68
CA PHE A 760 9.84 -2.99 24.44
C PHE A 760 10.14 -3.08 22.94
N GLY A 761 10.99 -2.21 22.43
CA GLY A 761 11.39 -2.18 21.02
C GLY A 761 10.37 -1.59 20.03
N ALA A 762 9.18 -1.22 20.49
CA ALA A 762 8.11 -0.67 19.65
C ALA A 762 8.46 0.70 19.03
N PRO A 763 7.95 1.01 17.83
CA PRO A 763 8.30 2.25 17.13
C PRO A 763 7.50 3.47 17.59
N GLY A 764 6.47 3.32 18.41
CA GLY A 764 5.65 4.44 18.89
C GLY A 764 4.70 4.04 20.01
N ASP A 765 3.81 4.97 20.38
CA ASP A 765 2.84 4.77 21.45
C ASP A 765 1.49 4.31 20.88
N ARG A 766 0.71 3.63 21.72
CA ARG A 766 -0.64 3.21 21.37
C ARG A 766 -1.51 2.99 22.60
N ARG A 767 -2.75 3.48 22.56
CA ARG A 767 -3.76 3.19 23.59
C ARG A 767 -4.72 2.09 23.14
N THR A 768 -5.06 1.16 24.02
CA THR A 768 -6.11 0.16 23.81
C THR A 768 -7.50 0.71 24.13
N ASP A 769 -8.55 0.06 23.62
CA ASP A 769 -9.93 0.38 23.98
C ASP A 769 -10.20 0.20 25.48
N GLY A 770 -9.55 -0.78 26.12
CA GLY A 770 -9.57 -0.98 27.56
C GLY A 770 -8.87 0.11 28.37
N GLY A 771 -8.14 1.00 27.69
CA GLY A 771 -7.64 2.26 28.22
C GLY A 771 -6.19 2.26 28.67
N THR A 772 -5.44 1.17 28.49
CA THR A 772 -3.98 1.13 28.75
C THR A 772 -3.26 1.89 27.64
N LEU A 773 -2.48 2.90 28.02
CA LEU A 773 -1.51 3.55 27.12
C LEU A 773 -0.22 2.74 27.15
N TRP A 774 0.09 2.09 26.04
CA TRP A 774 1.36 1.40 25.80
C TRP A 774 2.36 2.38 25.21
N ILE A 775 3.44 2.64 25.94
CA ILE A 775 4.55 3.46 25.49
C ILE A 775 5.65 2.59 24.87
N GLY A 776 6.27 3.09 23.80
CA GLY A 776 7.44 2.43 23.21
C GLY A 776 8.69 2.66 24.07
N TYR A 777 9.44 1.59 24.40
CA TYR A 777 10.68 1.70 25.17
C TYR A 777 11.87 0.93 24.54
N PRO A 778 13.04 1.56 24.33
CA PRO A 778 13.28 2.99 24.50
C PRO A 778 12.43 3.79 23.50
N ALA A 779 12.15 5.04 23.85
CA ALA A 779 11.40 5.92 22.95
C ALA A 779 12.24 6.19 21.69
N VAL A 780 11.86 5.57 20.58
CA VAL A 780 12.46 5.75 19.24
C VAL A 780 11.47 6.36 18.25
N GLY A 781 10.25 6.62 18.71
CA GLY A 781 9.16 7.23 17.95
C GLY A 781 9.05 8.74 18.18
N GLY A 782 7.85 9.27 17.95
CA GLY A 782 7.52 10.66 18.26
C GLY A 782 7.49 10.97 19.76
N PRO A 783 7.15 12.22 20.13
CA PRO A 783 7.02 12.63 21.52
C PRO A 783 6.13 11.67 22.33
N SER A 784 6.65 11.20 23.47
CA SER A 784 6.04 10.20 24.36
C SER A 784 6.15 10.66 25.83
N PRO A 785 5.31 10.19 26.76
CA PRO A 785 5.45 10.45 28.20
C PRO A 785 6.82 10.01 28.76
N GLU A 786 7.40 10.82 29.64
CA GLU A 786 8.68 10.51 30.29
C GLU A 786 8.48 9.55 31.47
N ILE A 787 8.51 8.24 31.21
CA ILE A 787 8.39 7.20 32.24
C ILE A 787 9.77 6.80 32.75
N ALA A 788 9.93 6.78 34.07
CA ALA A 788 11.15 6.31 34.74
C ALA A 788 11.25 4.78 34.67
N VAL A 789 11.96 4.29 33.65
CA VAL A 789 12.24 2.86 33.44
C VAL A 789 13.75 2.63 33.47
N ARG A 790 14.20 1.75 34.37
CA ARG A 790 15.59 1.29 34.44
C ARG A 790 15.64 -0.18 34.04
N THR A 791 16.58 -0.52 33.17
CA THR A 791 16.84 -1.91 32.77
C THR A 791 18.22 -2.35 33.25
N GLU A 792 18.37 -3.66 33.46
CA GLU A 792 19.65 -4.30 33.72
C GLU A 792 19.79 -5.50 32.76
N PRO A 793 20.83 -5.56 31.91
CA PRO A 793 21.80 -4.50 31.64
C PRO A 793 21.14 -3.20 31.16
N ALA A 794 21.82 -2.06 31.27
CA ALA A 794 21.24 -0.74 30.95
C ALA A 794 20.81 -0.58 29.47
N ALA A 795 21.37 -1.40 28.58
CA ALA A 795 21.01 -1.45 27.17
C ALA A 795 20.89 -2.93 26.75
N PRO A 796 19.73 -3.57 27.02
CA PRO A 796 19.47 -4.91 26.50
C PRO A 796 19.26 -4.87 24.98
N GLU A 797 19.27 -6.03 24.33
CA GLU A 797 19.08 -6.10 22.87
C GLU A 797 17.59 -5.97 22.52
N PHE A 798 17.19 -4.79 22.02
CA PHE A 798 15.82 -4.58 21.55
C PHE A 798 15.62 -5.12 20.14
N PHE A 799 14.48 -5.76 19.90
CA PHE A 799 14.06 -6.23 18.58
C PHE A 799 12.67 -5.70 18.22
N TYR A 800 12.41 -5.63 16.91
CA TYR A 800 11.11 -5.33 16.34
C TYR A 800 10.93 -6.17 15.08
N ARG A 801 9.72 -6.66 14.89
CA ARG A 801 9.17 -7.24 13.68
C ARG A 801 7.82 -6.59 13.43
N HIS A 802 7.40 -6.49 12.17
CA HIS A 802 6.03 -6.10 11.89
C HIS A 802 5.06 -7.16 12.42
N SER A 803 3.97 -6.75 13.06
CA SER A 803 2.98 -7.65 13.70
C SER A 803 2.31 -8.63 12.75
N VAL A 804 2.38 -8.39 11.44
CA VAL A 804 1.92 -9.33 10.40
C VAL A 804 2.58 -10.72 10.52
N TRP A 805 3.77 -10.79 11.14
CA TRP A 805 4.49 -12.04 11.37
C TRP A 805 3.94 -12.86 12.55
N ILE A 806 3.17 -12.27 13.45
CA ILE A 806 2.60 -12.98 14.62
C ILE A 806 1.54 -13.97 14.16
N GLU A 807 1.67 -15.23 14.55
CA GLU A 807 0.87 -16.39 14.09
C GLU A 807 -0.36 -16.69 14.93
N GLY A 808 -0.47 -16.05 16.09
CA GLY A 808 -1.58 -16.23 17.02
C GLY A 808 -1.11 -16.09 18.46
N GLY A 809 -1.77 -16.83 19.35
CA GLY A 809 -1.59 -16.71 20.80
C GLY A 809 -2.59 -15.74 21.45
N GLU A 810 -2.49 -15.57 22.77
CA GLU A 810 -3.34 -14.68 23.56
C GLU A 810 -2.60 -13.39 23.90
N GLY A 811 -3.05 -12.29 23.32
CA GLY A 811 -2.45 -10.97 23.51
C GLY A 811 -2.34 -10.18 22.21
N TRP A 812 -1.94 -8.92 22.34
CA TRP A 812 -1.85 -7.98 21.23
C TRP A 812 -0.68 -8.33 20.28
N PRO A 813 -0.92 -8.59 18.97
CA PRO A 813 0.15 -8.89 18.03
C PRO A 813 1.22 -7.80 17.94
N TRP A 814 0.82 -6.53 17.96
CA TRP A 814 1.72 -5.38 17.94
C TRP A 814 2.49 -5.16 19.26
N VAL A 815 2.13 -5.84 20.36
CA VAL A 815 2.97 -5.93 21.56
C VAL A 815 3.95 -7.09 21.44
N GLY A 816 3.47 -8.27 21.02
CA GLY A 816 4.32 -9.47 20.89
C GLY A 816 5.33 -9.44 19.73
N ALA A 817 5.19 -8.50 18.79
CA ALA A 817 6.09 -8.39 17.64
C ALA A 817 7.37 -7.60 17.92
N SER A 818 7.45 -6.93 19.07
CA SER A 818 8.65 -6.26 19.55
C SER A 818 9.01 -6.73 20.96
N GLY A 819 10.27 -6.58 21.34
CA GLY A 819 10.69 -6.93 22.68
C GLY A 819 12.15 -6.61 22.96
N CYS A 820 12.64 -7.18 24.06
CA CYS A 820 14.05 -7.15 24.42
C CYS A 820 14.56 -8.56 24.76
N ARG A 821 15.81 -8.83 24.40
CA ARG A 821 16.57 -10.05 24.72
C ARG A 821 17.63 -9.75 25.76
N GLY A 822 17.87 -10.70 26.66
CA GLY A 822 18.90 -10.62 27.70
C GLY A 822 18.59 -9.63 28.82
N LEU A 823 17.33 -9.19 28.95
CA LEU A 823 16.87 -8.37 30.07
C LEU A 823 16.89 -9.20 31.36
N ARG A 824 17.68 -8.79 32.36
CA ARG A 824 17.71 -9.42 33.69
C ARG A 824 16.75 -8.76 34.66
N THR A 825 16.70 -7.44 34.64
CA THR A 825 15.81 -6.68 35.54
C THR A 825 15.20 -5.52 34.78
N VAL A 826 13.90 -5.27 34.98
CA VAL A 826 13.29 -3.99 34.67
C VAL A 826 12.60 -3.43 35.90
N THR A 827 12.87 -2.16 36.17
CA THR A 827 12.31 -1.41 37.29
C THR A 827 11.55 -0.21 36.73
N VAL A 828 10.28 -0.09 37.11
CA VAL A 828 9.41 1.04 36.79
C VAL A 828 9.13 1.81 38.06
N SER A 829 9.42 3.11 38.06
CA SER A 829 9.21 4.01 39.19
C SER A 829 8.06 4.99 38.94
N GLU A 830 7.76 5.86 39.91
CA GLU A 830 6.70 6.87 39.86
C GLU A 830 5.27 6.30 39.86
N LEU A 831 5.11 5.04 40.21
CA LEU A 831 3.81 4.43 40.43
C LEU A 831 3.18 5.01 41.70
N LYS A 832 1.86 5.18 41.69
CA LYS A 832 1.11 5.54 42.88
C LYS A 832 1.12 4.36 43.86
N PRO A 833 1.46 4.53 45.15
CA PRO A 833 1.45 3.41 46.09
C PRO A 833 0.10 2.68 46.12
N GLY A 834 0.14 1.35 46.15
CA GLY A 834 -1.05 0.51 46.16
C GLY A 834 -0.83 -0.89 45.60
N THR A 835 -1.94 -1.54 45.27
CA THR A 835 -1.96 -2.90 44.74
C THR A 835 -2.26 -2.89 43.25
N TYR A 836 -1.58 -3.75 42.49
CA TYR A 836 -1.61 -3.81 41.05
C TYR A 836 -1.86 -5.22 40.52
N THR A 837 -2.55 -5.29 39.39
CA THR A 837 -2.50 -6.43 38.48
C THR A 837 -1.41 -6.16 37.44
N VAL A 838 -0.46 -7.09 37.34
CA VAL A 838 0.69 -7.00 36.45
C VAL A 838 0.58 -8.06 35.37
N ARG A 839 0.79 -7.69 34.11
CA ARG A 839 0.80 -8.58 32.98
C ARG A 839 2.11 -8.52 32.24
N LEU A 840 2.68 -9.69 31.99
CA LEU A 840 3.91 -9.86 31.23
C LEU A 840 3.57 -10.50 29.89
N VAL A 841 3.95 -9.84 28.81
CA VAL A 841 3.71 -10.29 27.44
C VAL A 841 4.98 -10.86 26.86
N PHE A 842 4.88 -12.07 26.31
CA PHE A 842 5.97 -12.82 25.70
C PHE A 842 5.62 -13.25 24.28
N SER A 843 6.64 -13.40 23.45
CA SER A 843 6.59 -14.04 22.13
C SER A 843 8.00 -14.50 21.84
N GLU A 844 8.19 -15.75 21.39
CA GLU A 844 9.53 -16.23 21.01
C GLU A 844 9.86 -15.71 19.60
N PRO A 845 10.84 -14.80 19.44
CA PRO A 845 11.15 -14.20 18.14
C PRO A 845 12.01 -15.10 17.23
N ASP A 846 12.69 -16.10 17.78
CA ASP A 846 13.52 -17.01 17.01
C ASP A 846 12.69 -18.18 16.47
N THR A 847 12.46 -18.19 15.15
CA THR A 847 11.66 -19.21 14.48
C THR A 847 12.30 -20.60 14.47
N ALA A 848 13.61 -20.70 14.76
CA ALA A 848 14.29 -21.99 14.91
C ALA A 848 14.25 -22.52 16.36
N MET A 849 13.73 -21.73 17.32
CA MET A 849 13.70 -22.10 18.73
C MET A 849 12.77 -23.28 18.98
N THR A 850 13.28 -24.32 19.65
CA THR A 850 12.47 -25.47 20.07
C THR A 850 11.77 -25.20 21.41
N PRO A 851 10.65 -25.89 21.72
CA PRO A 851 10.00 -25.79 23.03
C PRO A 851 10.90 -26.08 24.23
N ALA A 852 11.95 -26.89 24.04
CA ALA A 852 12.93 -27.22 25.07
C ALA A 852 14.08 -26.20 25.19
N GLY A 853 14.18 -25.23 24.27
CA GLY A 853 15.29 -24.29 24.17
C GLY A 853 15.32 -23.24 25.28
N ARG A 854 14.79 -22.05 25.02
CA ARG A 854 14.91 -20.89 25.93
C ARG A 854 14.17 -21.13 27.25
N ARG A 855 14.88 -21.00 28.38
CA ARG A 855 14.34 -21.18 29.74
C ARG A 855 14.87 -20.14 30.71
N PHE A 856 13.98 -19.61 31.54
CA PHE A 856 14.32 -18.64 32.57
C PHE A 856 13.28 -18.61 33.70
N ASP A 857 13.68 -18.16 34.88
CA ASP A 857 12.75 -17.86 35.96
C ASP A 857 12.22 -16.43 35.83
N VAL A 858 11.00 -16.21 36.31
CA VAL A 858 10.34 -14.91 36.34
C VAL A 858 9.93 -14.58 37.76
N ARG A 859 10.40 -13.44 38.27
CA ARG A 859 10.00 -12.85 39.55
C ARG A 859 9.32 -11.51 39.33
N VAL A 860 8.27 -11.23 40.09
CA VAL A 860 7.64 -9.91 40.17
C VAL A 860 7.72 -9.46 41.63
N GLN A 861 8.37 -8.32 41.87
CA GLN A 861 8.97 -8.01 43.16
C GLN A 861 9.82 -9.21 43.65
N ASP A 862 9.67 -9.63 44.89
CA ASP A 862 10.41 -10.76 45.47
C ASP A 862 9.75 -12.12 45.21
N ARG A 863 8.60 -12.16 44.53
CA ARG A 863 7.82 -13.39 44.31
C ARG A 863 8.25 -14.10 43.03
N LEU A 864 8.73 -15.34 43.14
CA LEU A 864 8.85 -16.28 42.01
C LEU A 864 7.45 -16.65 41.51
N VAL A 865 7.15 -16.28 40.27
CA VAL A 865 5.83 -16.48 39.65
C VAL A 865 5.83 -17.56 38.58
N TRP A 866 6.95 -17.73 37.86
CA TRP A 866 7.17 -18.84 36.94
C TRP A 866 8.61 -19.32 37.05
N GLU A 867 8.78 -20.61 37.29
CA GLU A 867 10.07 -21.29 37.39
C GLU A 867 10.32 -22.08 36.11
N ASN A 868 11.56 -22.07 35.60
CA ASN A 868 11.95 -22.82 34.40
C ASN A 868 11.02 -22.59 33.19
N TYR A 869 10.61 -21.33 33.00
CA TYR A 869 9.59 -20.94 32.04
C TYR A 869 10.09 -21.00 30.59
N SER A 870 9.30 -21.60 29.70
CA SER A 870 9.56 -21.66 28.25
C SER A 870 8.39 -21.04 27.47
N ILE A 871 8.69 -19.95 26.75
CA ILE A 871 7.71 -19.25 25.92
C ILE A 871 7.22 -20.16 24.79
N ALA A 872 8.14 -20.78 24.06
CA ALA A 872 7.81 -21.62 22.91
C ALA A 872 6.97 -22.85 23.30
N ALA A 873 7.22 -23.43 24.49
CA ALA A 873 6.41 -24.54 24.99
C ALA A 873 4.98 -24.11 25.34
N GLU A 874 4.80 -22.97 26.00
CA GLU A 874 3.47 -22.48 26.36
C GLU A 874 2.70 -21.93 25.15
N ALA A 875 3.37 -21.19 24.27
CA ALA A 875 2.76 -20.59 23.08
C ALA A 875 2.44 -21.63 22.00
N GLY A 876 3.08 -22.81 22.05
CA GLY A 876 3.03 -23.83 21.01
C GLY A 876 3.84 -23.47 19.77
N GLY A 877 4.93 -22.70 19.91
CA GLY A 877 5.83 -22.30 18.83
C GLY A 877 6.34 -20.86 18.93
N ALA A 878 7.15 -20.46 17.95
CA ALA A 878 7.64 -19.10 17.79
C ALA A 878 6.57 -18.16 17.22
N MET A 879 6.79 -16.84 17.33
CA MET A 879 5.92 -15.80 16.78
C MET A 879 4.46 -15.89 17.26
N ARG A 880 4.24 -16.36 18.48
CA ARG A 880 2.92 -16.51 19.10
C ARG A 880 2.93 -15.82 20.46
N VAL A 881 1.90 -15.02 20.72
CA VAL A 881 1.82 -14.18 21.93
C VAL A 881 1.33 -15.00 23.12
N VAL A 882 1.97 -14.82 24.27
CA VAL A 882 1.51 -15.33 25.56
C VAL A 882 1.47 -14.17 26.55
N THR A 883 0.33 -13.98 27.20
CA THR A 883 0.17 -12.96 28.26
C THR A 883 -0.03 -13.64 29.61
N LYS A 884 0.91 -13.43 30.53
CA LYS A 884 0.87 -13.99 31.88
C LYS A 884 0.43 -12.92 32.88
N THR A 885 -0.51 -13.24 33.76
CA THR A 885 -1.07 -12.27 34.74
C THR A 885 -0.64 -12.62 36.17
N VAL A 886 -0.14 -11.63 36.91
CA VAL A 886 0.14 -11.67 38.36
C VAL A 886 -0.80 -10.68 39.05
N PRO A 887 -1.86 -11.13 39.72
CA PRO A 887 -2.74 -10.24 40.47
C PRO A 887 -2.10 -9.88 41.83
N LYS A 888 -2.61 -8.81 42.44
CA LYS A 888 -2.30 -8.44 43.83
C LYS A 888 -0.82 -8.16 44.13
N VAL A 889 -0.10 -7.56 43.19
CA VAL A 889 1.28 -7.10 43.38
C VAL A 889 1.29 -5.80 44.18
N ILE A 890 2.00 -5.77 45.30
CA ILE A 890 2.07 -4.61 46.19
C ILE A 890 3.24 -3.71 45.75
N VAL A 891 2.96 -2.41 45.63
CA VAL A 891 3.94 -1.35 45.35
C VAL A 891 3.82 -0.30 46.46
N SER A 892 4.77 -0.29 47.40
CA SER A 892 4.74 0.58 48.59
C SER A 892 5.53 1.88 48.42
N ASP A 893 6.65 1.83 47.70
CA ASP A 893 7.61 2.91 47.49
C ASP A 893 7.48 3.55 46.09
N GLY A 894 6.42 3.21 45.37
CA GLY A 894 6.18 3.67 43.99
C GLY A 894 7.03 2.94 42.94
N THR A 895 7.72 1.86 43.31
CA THR A 895 8.57 1.09 42.41
C THR A 895 8.07 -0.36 42.23
N LEU A 896 8.04 -0.80 40.97
CA LEU A 896 7.75 -2.18 40.59
C LEU A 896 8.95 -2.77 39.85
N THR A 897 9.42 -3.93 40.31
CA THR A 897 10.53 -4.66 39.69
C THR A 897 10.08 -5.99 39.12
N VAL A 898 10.54 -6.31 37.91
CA VAL A 898 10.43 -7.62 37.28
C VAL A 898 11.85 -8.14 37.05
N THR A 899 12.13 -9.35 37.53
CA THR A 899 13.43 -10.01 37.36
C THR A 899 13.27 -11.27 36.53
N LEU A 900 14.11 -11.44 35.52
CA LEU A 900 14.20 -12.59 34.64
C LEU A 900 15.58 -13.24 34.85
N ALA A 901 15.62 -14.44 35.43
CA ALA A 901 16.88 -15.16 35.67
C ALA A 901 17.09 -16.19 34.57
N GLU A 902 18.09 -15.96 33.72
CA GLU A 902 18.47 -16.88 32.65
C GLU A 902 18.89 -18.25 33.21
N LEU A 903 18.32 -19.32 32.63
CA LEU A 903 18.72 -20.71 32.89
C LEU A 903 19.31 -21.37 31.64
N GLN A 904 18.67 -21.14 30.49
CA GLN A 904 19.11 -21.64 29.19
C GLN A 904 18.76 -20.64 28.09
N GLY A 905 19.77 -19.98 27.52
CA GLY A 905 19.59 -18.95 26.50
C GLY A 905 19.01 -17.65 27.06
N GLN A 906 19.23 -16.55 26.34
CA GLN A 906 18.86 -15.21 26.80
C GLN A 906 17.38 -15.11 27.20
N THR A 907 17.05 -14.29 28.19
CA THR A 907 15.65 -13.97 28.52
C THR A 907 14.96 -13.19 27.40
N VAL A 908 13.63 -13.22 27.34
CA VAL A 908 12.84 -12.41 26.42
C VAL A 908 11.65 -11.78 27.16
N LEU A 909 11.40 -10.50 26.92
CA LEU A 909 10.17 -9.83 27.36
C LEU A 909 9.70 -8.84 26.27
N CYS A 910 8.44 -8.96 25.86
CA CYS A 910 7.84 -8.11 24.83
C CYS A 910 7.14 -6.89 25.43
N GLY A 911 6.36 -7.10 26.50
CA GLY A 911 5.64 -6.01 27.14
C GLY A 911 5.36 -6.23 28.63
N LEU A 912 5.13 -5.12 29.31
CA LEU A 912 4.77 -5.05 30.74
C LEU A 912 3.57 -4.13 30.90
N GLU A 913 2.42 -4.67 31.30
CA GLU A 913 1.21 -3.91 31.63
C GLU A 913 1.00 -3.90 33.15
N ILE A 914 0.80 -2.71 33.70
CA ILE A 914 0.65 -2.44 35.13
C ILE A 914 -0.68 -1.72 35.30
N ILE A 915 -1.63 -2.32 36.02
CA ILE A 915 -2.98 -1.78 36.22
C ILE A 915 -3.28 -1.77 37.71
N ARG A 916 -3.51 -0.59 38.28
CA ARG A 916 -3.90 -0.46 39.69
C ARG A 916 -5.23 -1.16 39.93
N ASP A 917 -5.31 -1.90 41.04
CA ASP A 917 -6.52 -2.59 41.44
C ASP A 917 -7.70 -1.61 41.57
N GLY A 918 -8.88 -2.04 41.11
CA GLY A 918 -10.09 -1.20 41.03
C GLY A 918 -10.29 -0.58 39.64
N LEU A 919 -9.27 -0.54 38.79
CA LEU A 919 -9.42 -0.19 37.39
C LEU A 919 -9.82 -1.42 36.56
N ALA A 920 -10.59 -1.21 35.48
CA ALA A 920 -11.04 -2.28 34.60
C ALA A 920 -9.85 -2.96 33.90
N VAL A 921 -9.77 -4.29 33.97
CA VAL A 921 -8.73 -5.06 33.30
C VAL A 921 -9.29 -5.60 31.98
N GLU A 922 -8.69 -5.18 30.86
CA GLU A 922 -9.13 -5.60 29.52
C GLU A 922 -8.90 -7.09 29.31
N LYS A 923 -9.82 -7.76 28.61
CA LYS A 923 -9.60 -9.13 28.15
C LYS A 923 -8.63 -9.11 26.98
N MET A 924 -7.57 -9.91 27.06
CA MET A 924 -6.63 -10.04 25.94
C MET A 924 -7.34 -10.61 24.71
N PRO A 925 -7.02 -10.13 23.50
CA PRO A 925 -7.62 -10.68 22.30
C PRO A 925 -7.27 -12.17 22.21
N ALA A 926 -8.30 -12.98 21.94
CA ALA A 926 -8.13 -14.39 21.63
C ALA A 926 -7.24 -14.54 20.38
N PRO A 927 -6.64 -15.73 20.15
CA PRO A 927 -5.90 -16.02 18.92
C PRO A 927 -6.80 -15.84 17.69
N ALA A 928 -6.82 -14.64 17.14
CA ALA A 928 -7.48 -14.36 15.89
C ALA A 928 -6.51 -14.75 14.77
N ARG A 929 -6.93 -15.68 13.90
CA ARG A 929 -6.28 -15.81 12.59
C ARG A 929 -6.34 -14.44 11.93
N VAL A 930 -5.19 -13.91 11.54
CA VAL A 930 -5.16 -12.69 10.72
C VAL A 930 -6.00 -12.97 9.46
N PRO A 931 -7.02 -12.16 9.15
CA PRO A 931 -7.84 -12.38 7.96
C PRO A 931 -6.98 -12.49 6.71
N GLY A 932 -7.18 -13.54 5.91
CA GLY A 932 -6.38 -13.79 4.70
C GLY A 932 -5.01 -14.42 4.94
N ARG A 933 -4.66 -14.87 6.16
CA ARG A 933 -3.51 -15.75 6.36
C ARG A 933 -3.85 -17.14 5.79
N LEU A 934 -3.06 -17.59 4.81
CA LEU A 934 -3.15 -18.90 4.19
C LEU A 934 -2.55 -19.99 5.10
#